data_AF-A0A550I1J8-F1
#
_entry.id   AF-A0A550I1J8-F1
#
_cell.length_a   1.000
_cell.length_b   1.000
_cell.length_c   1.000
_cell.angle_alpha   90.00
_cell.angle_beta   90.00
_cell.angle_gamma   90.00
#
_symmetry.space_group_name_H-M   'P 1'
#
loop_
_entity.id
_entity.type
_entity.pdbx_description
1 polymer ?
#
loop_
_entity_poly.entity_id
_entity_poly.type
_entity_poly.pdbx_seq_one_letter_code
_entity_poly.pdbx_strand_id
1 'polypeptide(L)'
;MHGMHLEELIGRLRRGGLDPTAEEVADAVWLSRWLDAAPPRAERDHGQADPPAAPENGTDGTGPTIRSPADHTPGTGREPGTDTSLGAVPLHTAGGGAGPRADGARQVFPVRAPAATALPGLLGLEQALRALGRYRGPAAPPRDGAIDEEATADHAAASGVLVPVRRPGRRRRCDIQLLMDTGPAMAVWGQLVEELRQACQQSGAFGSVRVHHLYAGEGGIPLIGTTAGPGQHTRLRSADEFHDPTGRWLTLVISDCVGPLWQNGSAQRLLHGWPRTSPLAVVQPLPPRLWGRTALPAEPGLLVRQAETGGRTTFLPDEEPWEEPAAGARPVPVLQPTPEAFEAFSRLLSGTGPTSERAWAAWTTPAPAPAQNVPAQPSAPRGDDELLRAFRAGASPGAVRLAVYLAAAPLTLPVMQLVQRAMLPDTGPMELAEVLLGGLLRQLPGTERQPCFVYPGRVQDLLLSSLDQDTAGLVLKHCSAYVERHFGKGTRNFAAFASARLADHDTTVTATGVTDGEGQRDDRGDVEAELFARIPARVLRFYLPDLETPVPLAEAERLLGQWQALADPTVLRRAKEQAEAAVRQGGTGLPDAVRAHVLLGRVLRAEAGTAAARTGDRRAQLLNAAVAEFTRAHRAAPAGSPGRSEAALELAASRHELWRLTADIAHLTAALDVLGVPSDPAGHWPAPLRRARLLRRGRLLLDLGRPGEAVPELREGCALLDSEGAPDAVRGPALLDLARALHASGADGAEAHDALVRAERAAADDPALRLSCLAARAAFHDAAGDHPAADEAYETAAMLAPPDSVRRCELLTVWGESLLRRASRPDGAGIVDRAENVLREALKALPARSAQRGRLQGLIGSALAQRFRHLGFLPDLYESRHLLGQAVRAATVARVRAEVWLQLGRVRLEGWYRAGAPVLADALQAYENAEREAYRSYGQDPGSVTAARALHGRATALAFMGRPGAARSAYEAAREQWQRLVGVLREVDWTDVELTRHMAEEFAADEGPAGRGRTMPEEAWRRAAPPWYPWTEESID
;
A
#
# COMPACT_ATOMS: atom_id res chain seq x y z
N MET A 1 -19.20 36.04 -2.16
CA MET A 1 -20.40 36.28 -2.99
C MET A 1 -21.18 37.48 -2.45
N HIS A 2 -20.71 38.71 -2.66
CA HIS A 2 -21.51 39.89 -2.28
C HIS A 2 -21.75 40.71 -3.55
N GLY A 3 -22.98 40.62 -4.08
CA GLY A 3 -23.44 41.39 -5.25
C GLY A 3 -24.11 40.60 -6.39
N MET A 4 -24.24 39.27 -6.31
CA MET A 4 -24.89 38.48 -7.36
C MET A 4 -26.36 38.20 -7.02
N HIS A 5 -27.28 38.51 -7.94
CA HIS A 5 -28.71 38.21 -7.77
C HIS A 5 -28.95 36.69 -7.81
N LEU A 6 -29.86 36.20 -6.96
CA LEU A 6 -30.10 34.77 -6.72
C LEU A 6 -30.44 33.98 -7.99
N GLU A 7 -31.20 34.59 -8.91
CA GLU A 7 -31.53 33.99 -10.21
C GLU A 7 -30.29 33.74 -11.08
N GLU A 8 -29.30 34.63 -11.04
CA GLU A 8 -28.09 34.47 -11.83
C GLU A 8 -27.19 33.36 -11.26
N LEU A 9 -27.15 33.22 -9.93
CA LEU A 9 -26.45 32.11 -9.26
C LEU A 9 -27.06 30.76 -9.67
N ILE A 10 -28.39 30.62 -9.56
CA ILE A 10 -29.11 29.40 -9.94
C ILE A 10 -28.92 29.11 -11.44
N GLY A 11 -29.01 30.15 -12.28
CA GLY A 11 -28.83 30.02 -13.73
C GLY A 11 -27.43 29.60 -14.15
N ARG A 12 -26.38 29.95 -13.39
CA ARG A 12 -25.00 29.50 -13.63
C ARG A 12 -24.78 28.07 -13.14
N LEU A 13 -25.35 27.70 -11.99
CA LEU A 13 -25.28 26.33 -11.46
C LEU A 13 -25.95 25.33 -12.40
N ARG A 14 -27.13 25.69 -12.94
CA ARG A 14 -27.83 24.89 -13.96
C ARG A 14 -27.05 24.75 -15.26
N ARG A 15 -26.39 25.81 -15.71
CA ARG A 15 -25.50 25.74 -16.89
C ARG A 15 -24.25 24.87 -16.64
N GLY A 16 -23.84 24.72 -15.39
CA GLY A 16 -22.80 23.77 -14.97
C GLY A 16 -23.29 22.33 -14.79
N GLY A 17 -24.56 22.04 -15.09
CA GLY A 17 -25.15 20.70 -14.97
C GLY A 17 -25.69 20.36 -13.58
N LEU A 18 -25.79 21.32 -12.67
CA LEU A 18 -26.34 21.14 -11.33
C LEU A 18 -27.75 21.74 -11.25
N ASP A 19 -28.75 20.97 -10.81
CA ASP A 19 -30.13 21.47 -10.64
C ASP A 19 -30.51 21.52 -9.14
N PRO A 20 -30.00 22.51 -8.39
CA PRO A 20 -30.16 22.54 -6.95
C PRO A 20 -31.59 22.90 -6.54
N THR A 21 -32.08 22.24 -5.51
CA THR A 21 -33.37 22.54 -4.87
C THR A 21 -33.32 23.86 -4.09
N ALA A 22 -34.48 24.45 -3.82
CA ALA A 22 -34.56 25.72 -3.09
C ALA A 22 -33.90 25.66 -1.69
N GLU A 23 -33.95 24.49 -1.05
CA GLU A 23 -33.35 24.23 0.25
C GLU A 23 -31.81 24.17 0.15
N GLU A 24 -31.28 23.49 -0.88
CA GLU A 24 -29.83 23.45 -1.13
C GLU A 24 -29.25 24.83 -1.52
N VAL A 25 -30.03 25.66 -2.23
CA VAL A 25 -29.63 27.05 -2.52
C VAL A 25 -29.64 27.89 -1.24
N ALA A 26 -30.64 27.71 -0.37
CA ALA A 26 -30.71 28.40 0.91
C ALA A 26 -29.54 27.99 1.82
N ASP A 27 -29.22 26.70 1.88
CA ASP A 27 -28.09 26.16 2.63
C ASP A 27 -26.76 26.64 2.08
N ALA A 28 -26.58 26.68 0.76
CA ALA A 28 -25.37 27.19 0.13
C ALA A 28 -25.15 28.68 0.42
N VAL A 29 -26.22 29.49 0.34
CA VAL A 29 -26.16 30.91 0.67
C VAL A 29 -25.92 31.11 2.17
N TRP A 30 -26.53 30.28 3.03
CA TRP A 30 -26.31 30.32 4.47
C TRP A 30 -24.86 29.94 4.82
N LEU A 31 -24.34 28.84 4.27
CA LEU A 31 -22.96 28.37 4.45
C LEU A 31 -21.93 29.37 3.93
N SER A 32 -22.23 30.09 2.85
CA SER A 32 -21.33 31.11 2.30
C SER A 32 -20.99 32.26 3.27
N ARG A 33 -21.80 32.43 4.32
CA ARG A 33 -21.61 33.42 5.39
C ARG A 33 -20.62 32.97 6.47
N TRP A 34 -20.35 31.66 6.51
CA TRP A 34 -19.50 31.01 7.51
C TRP A 34 -18.22 30.42 6.90
N LEU A 35 -18.06 30.52 5.58
CA LEU A 35 -16.84 30.17 4.87
C LEU A 35 -15.99 31.43 4.69
N ASP A 36 -14.85 31.49 5.39
CA ASP A 36 -13.87 32.57 5.20
C ASP A 36 -13.38 32.59 3.75
N ALA A 37 -13.36 33.79 3.17
CA ALA A 37 -12.93 33.99 1.79
C ALA A 37 -11.46 33.58 1.61
N ALA A 38 -11.23 32.45 0.95
CA ALA A 38 -9.90 32.09 0.48
C ALA A 38 -9.36 33.21 -0.44
N PRO A 39 -8.09 33.63 -0.32
CA PRO A 39 -7.54 34.66 -1.19
C PRO A 39 -7.56 34.17 -2.64
N PRO A 40 -7.85 35.04 -3.62
CA PRO A 40 -7.92 34.64 -5.02
C PRO A 40 -6.54 34.16 -5.46
N ARG A 41 -6.47 32.91 -5.94
CA ARG A 41 -5.29 32.36 -6.61
C ARG A 41 -5.05 33.18 -7.87
N ALA A 42 -3.98 33.98 -7.87
CA ALA A 42 -3.48 34.64 -9.07
C ALA A 42 -3.10 33.58 -10.12
N GLU A 43 -3.72 33.66 -11.28
CA GLU A 43 -3.35 32.95 -12.49
C GLU A 43 -1.89 33.28 -12.82
N ARG A 44 -1.04 32.24 -12.91
CA ARG A 44 0.35 32.40 -13.36
C ARG A 44 0.36 32.36 -14.87
N ASP A 45 0.45 33.53 -15.47
CA ASP A 45 0.84 33.73 -16.85
C ASP A 45 2.38 33.69 -16.97
N HIS A 46 2.87 33.21 -18.12
CA HIS A 46 4.30 33.02 -18.39
C HIS A 46 5.02 34.36 -18.68
N GLY A 47 6.23 34.57 -18.13
CA GLY A 47 7.07 35.71 -18.52
C GLY A 47 8.37 35.85 -17.73
N GLN A 48 9.45 36.20 -18.43
CA GLN A 48 10.88 36.12 -18.09
C GLN A 48 11.47 37.51 -17.77
N ALA A 49 12.40 37.64 -16.80
CA ALA A 49 13.59 38.57 -16.79
C ALA A 49 14.24 38.79 -15.39
N ASP A 50 15.56 39.06 -15.41
CA ASP A 50 16.59 39.14 -14.35
C ASP A 50 16.53 40.33 -13.33
N PRO A 51 17.33 40.31 -12.23
CA PRO A 51 17.46 41.40 -11.24
C PRO A 51 18.80 42.19 -11.29
N PRO A 52 18.83 43.42 -10.74
CA PRO A 52 19.99 43.91 -9.96
C PRO A 52 19.53 44.68 -8.68
N ALA A 53 20.13 44.59 -7.49
CA ALA A 53 21.46 44.94 -6.95
C ALA A 53 21.35 46.12 -5.93
N ALA A 54 22.07 46.02 -4.81
CA ALA A 54 22.08 46.97 -3.67
C ALA A 54 23.31 47.91 -3.68
N PRO A 55 23.32 48.96 -2.84
CA PRO A 55 24.48 49.27 -1.96
C PRO A 55 24.04 49.76 -0.55
N GLU A 56 24.65 49.43 0.61
CA GLU A 56 25.98 49.64 1.23
C GLU A 56 26.18 50.96 2.05
N ASN A 57 26.48 50.78 3.36
CA ASN A 57 27.41 51.43 4.33
C ASN A 57 27.48 52.98 4.51
N GLY A 58 27.75 53.61 5.67
CA GLY A 58 28.07 53.17 7.05
C GLY A 58 28.48 54.36 7.99
N THR A 59 28.65 54.06 9.31
CA THR A 59 29.42 54.76 10.41
C THR A 59 29.06 56.21 10.84
N ASP A 60 29.12 56.71 12.09
CA ASP A 60 29.53 56.23 13.43
C ASP A 60 29.06 57.25 14.53
N GLY A 61 28.90 56.81 15.79
CA GLY A 61 29.28 57.61 16.98
C GLY A 61 28.23 58.27 17.90
N THR A 62 28.20 57.78 19.15
CA THR A 62 27.80 58.41 20.45
C THR A 62 26.33 58.43 20.90
N GLY A 63 26.03 57.65 21.95
CA GLY A 63 24.82 57.74 22.78
C GLY A 63 24.91 58.80 23.90
N PRO A 64 23.98 58.87 24.88
CA PRO A 64 23.05 57.80 25.28
C PRO A 64 21.56 58.21 25.43
N THR A 65 20.78 57.16 25.66
CA THR A 65 19.52 57.07 26.43
C THR A 65 18.18 56.97 25.68
N ILE A 66 17.50 55.85 26.01
CA ILE A 66 16.07 55.51 25.97
C ILE A 66 15.48 55.13 24.61
N ARG A 67 15.46 53.82 24.30
CA ARG A 67 14.40 53.18 23.50
C ARG A 67 14.14 51.74 23.93
N SER A 68 12.85 51.40 23.99
CA SER A 68 12.30 50.03 24.05
C SER A 68 12.79 49.17 22.89
N PRO A 69 12.77 47.84 23.06
CA PRO A 69 12.50 46.98 21.92
C PRO A 69 11.55 45.81 22.23
N ALA A 70 10.55 45.66 21.35
CA ALA A 70 10.15 44.35 20.85
C ALA A 70 10.91 44.08 19.54
N ASP A 71 11.04 42.78 19.25
CA ASP A 71 11.39 42.15 17.97
C ASP A 71 12.85 42.07 17.51
N HIS A 72 13.48 40.95 17.91
CA HIS A 72 14.41 40.21 17.08
C HIS A 72 13.94 38.76 16.94
N THR A 73 13.57 38.36 15.73
CA THR A 73 13.82 37.00 15.22
C THR A 73 15.30 36.86 14.85
N PRO A 74 15.90 35.66 14.99
CA PRO A 74 16.07 34.85 13.78
C PRO A 74 15.94 33.33 13.96
N GLY A 75 15.29 32.71 12.97
CA GLY A 75 15.62 31.46 12.29
C GLY A 75 16.00 30.20 13.08
N THR A 76 15.19 29.15 12.96
CA THR A 76 15.48 27.89 12.22
C THR A 76 14.42 26.83 12.57
N GLY A 77 14.21 25.89 11.65
CA GLY A 77 13.00 25.07 11.50
C GLY A 77 12.48 24.35 12.74
N ARG A 78 11.16 24.37 12.90
CA ARG A 78 10.41 23.45 13.75
C ARG A 78 9.21 22.95 12.94
N GLU A 79 9.22 21.66 12.64
CA GLU A 79 8.09 20.92 12.08
C GLU A 79 6.84 21.10 12.97
N PRO A 80 5.63 21.20 12.40
CA PRO A 80 4.40 21.28 13.19
C PRO A 80 4.16 19.94 13.89
N GLY A 81 4.40 19.92 15.20
CA GLY A 81 4.01 18.82 16.09
C GLY A 81 2.50 18.64 16.07
N THR A 82 2.07 17.41 15.85
CA THR A 82 0.68 16.97 15.84
C THR A 82 0.02 17.13 17.22
N ASP A 83 -0.89 18.08 17.34
CA ASP A 83 -1.84 18.23 18.45
C ASP A 83 -2.70 16.96 18.59
N THR A 84 -2.41 16.14 19.61
CA THR A 84 -3.28 15.02 19.97
C THR A 84 -4.21 15.45 21.08
N SER A 85 -5.36 16.03 20.69
CA SER A 85 -6.48 16.31 21.58
C SER A 85 -7.10 14.99 22.07
N LEU A 86 -6.96 14.70 23.37
CA LEU A 86 -7.73 13.68 24.09
C LEU A 86 -9.17 14.19 24.25
N GLY A 87 -9.99 14.07 23.20
CA GLY A 87 -11.39 14.52 23.27
C GLY A 87 -12.34 14.17 22.12
N ALA A 88 -11.87 13.62 20.99
CA ALA A 88 -12.76 13.17 19.91
C ALA A 88 -12.14 12.04 19.10
N VAL A 89 -12.85 10.90 18.99
CA VAL A 89 -12.48 9.80 18.09
C VAL A 89 -13.37 9.88 16.84
N PRO A 90 -12.81 9.96 15.61
CA PRO A 90 -13.62 9.91 14.40
C PRO A 90 -14.04 8.46 14.08
N LEU A 91 -15.33 8.24 13.78
CA LEU A 91 -15.82 7.01 13.12
C LEU A 91 -15.80 7.20 11.60
N HIS A 92 -15.45 6.14 10.85
CA HIS A 92 -15.41 6.15 9.38
C HIS A 92 -16.43 5.17 8.79
N THR A 93 -17.21 5.60 7.79
CA THR A 93 -17.96 4.71 6.89
C THR A 93 -17.22 4.60 5.55
N ALA A 94 -17.06 3.39 5.02
CA ALA A 94 -16.40 3.16 3.73
C ALA A 94 -17.36 3.50 2.57
N GLY A 95 -17.12 4.63 1.89
CA GLY A 95 -17.74 4.93 0.59
C GLY A 95 -16.98 4.25 -0.55
N GLY A 96 -17.63 3.28 -1.20
CA GLY A 96 -17.11 2.58 -2.37
C GLY A 96 -17.16 3.44 -3.63
N GLY A 97 -16.10 3.37 -4.44
CA GLY A 97 -15.99 3.98 -5.76
C GLY A 97 -14.65 3.64 -6.39
N ALA A 98 -14.68 2.85 -7.47
CA ALA A 98 -13.54 2.27 -8.16
C ALA A 98 -12.88 3.24 -9.15
N GLY A 99 -11.54 3.23 -9.22
CA GLY A 99 -10.74 3.86 -10.28
C GLY A 99 -9.31 4.21 -9.84
N PRO A 100 -8.25 3.83 -10.60
CA PRO A 100 -6.88 4.09 -10.19
C PRO A 100 -6.41 5.46 -10.68
N ARG A 101 -5.98 6.35 -9.77
CA ARG A 101 -5.11 7.48 -10.10
C ARG A 101 -4.40 8.02 -8.85
N ALA A 102 -3.22 8.58 -9.13
CA ALA A 102 -2.06 8.83 -8.27
C ALA A 102 -2.28 9.69 -7.02
N ASP A 103 -1.31 9.57 -6.10
CA ASP A 103 -1.12 10.30 -4.84
C ASP A 103 -1.83 11.66 -4.76
N GLY A 104 -2.93 11.67 -4.02
CA GLY A 104 -3.62 12.85 -3.54
C GLY A 104 -4.34 12.47 -2.26
N ALA A 105 -4.02 13.15 -1.16
CA ALA A 105 -4.59 12.89 0.16
C ALA A 105 -6.12 12.78 0.08
N ARG A 106 -6.65 11.59 0.39
CA ARG A 106 -8.08 11.34 0.56
C ARG A 106 -8.59 12.29 1.64
N GLN A 107 -9.39 13.29 1.27
CA GLN A 107 -10.03 14.17 2.24
C GLN A 107 -11.03 13.33 3.04
N VAL A 108 -10.73 13.14 4.33
CA VAL A 108 -11.60 12.47 5.30
C VAL A 108 -12.24 13.55 6.14
N PHE A 109 -13.57 13.61 6.16
CA PHE A 109 -14.32 14.53 7.02
C PHE A 109 -14.44 13.94 8.44
N PRO A 110 -14.03 14.66 9.49
CA PRO A 110 -14.20 14.21 10.87
C PRO A 110 -15.66 14.40 11.31
N VAL A 111 -16.35 13.30 11.64
CA VAL A 111 -17.64 13.34 12.35
C VAL A 111 -17.35 13.27 13.85
N ARG A 112 -17.80 14.27 14.62
CA ARG A 112 -17.68 14.31 16.09
C ARG A 112 -18.80 13.47 16.71
N ALA A 113 -18.45 12.36 17.36
CA ALA A 113 -19.36 11.63 18.25
C ALA A 113 -19.13 12.07 19.71
N PRO A 114 -20.18 12.27 20.52
CA PRO A 114 -20.04 12.68 21.92
C PRO A 114 -19.39 11.57 22.76
N ALA A 115 -18.48 11.94 23.66
CA ALA A 115 -17.92 11.03 24.66
C ALA A 115 -19.00 10.65 25.70
N ALA A 116 -18.98 9.40 26.19
CA ALA A 116 -19.86 8.98 27.28
C ALA A 116 -19.60 9.84 28.52
N THR A 117 -20.65 10.41 29.12
CA THR A 117 -20.55 11.28 30.31
C THR A 117 -20.06 10.49 31.52
N ALA A 118 -19.12 11.03 32.28
CA ALA A 118 -18.59 10.41 33.50
C ALA A 118 -19.55 10.55 34.70
N LEU A 119 -20.40 11.58 34.69
CA LEU A 119 -21.42 11.87 35.69
C LEU A 119 -22.84 11.51 35.18
N PRO A 120 -23.61 10.69 35.91
CA PRO A 120 -25.03 10.56 35.64
C PRO A 120 -25.75 11.85 36.05
N GLY A 121 -26.49 12.46 35.11
CA GLY A 121 -27.44 13.54 35.41
C GLY A 121 -26.81 14.92 35.67
N LEU A 122 -25.98 15.41 34.73
CA LEU A 122 -25.34 16.74 34.80
C LEU A 122 -26.32 17.89 35.11
N LEU A 123 -27.51 17.88 34.49
CA LEU A 123 -28.58 18.85 34.76
C LEU A 123 -29.08 18.79 36.22
N GLY A 124 -29.14 17.60 36.81
CA GLY A 124 -29.50 17.41 38.22
C GLY A 124 -28.45 18.00 39.16
N LEU A 125 -27.16 17.83 38.83
CA LEU A 125 -26.05 18.45 39.57
C LEU A 125 -26.08 19.98 39.48
N GLU A 126 -26.33 20.54 38.30
CA GLU A 126 -26.52 21.98 38.14
C GLU A 126 -27.64 22.52 39.03
N GLN A 127 -28.77 21.81 39.07
CA GLN A 127 -29.93 22.18 39.89
C GLN A 127 -29.62 22.10 41.39
N ALA A 128 -28.96 21.03 41.84
CA ALA A 128 -28.54 20.84 43.22
C ALA A 128 -27.63 21.99 43.70
N LEU A 129 -26.66 22.39 42.87
CA LEU A 129 -25.69 23.45 43.18
C LEU A 129 -26.30 24.86 43.22
N ARG A 130 -27.43 25.13 42.55
CA ARG A 130 -28.08 26.47 42.56
C ARG A 130 -28.40 26.97 43.96
N ALA A 131 -28.75 26.06 44.88
CA ALA A 131 -29.07 26.44 46.25
C ALA A 131 -27.91 27.18 46.94
N LEU A 132 -26.66 26.83 46.60
CA LEU A 132 -25.45 27.47 47.14
C LEU A 132 -25.31 28.96 46.78
N GLY A 133 -26.08 29.47 45.81
CA GLY A 133 -26.16 30.91 45.57
C GLY A 133 -26.75 31.69 46.76
N ARG A 134 -27.37 31.00 47.72
CA ARG A 134 -27.88 31.56 48.99
C ARG A 134 -26.88 31.46 50.15
N TYR A 135 -25.76 30.75 49.95
CA TYR A 135 -24.71 30.62 50.96
C TYR A 135 -24.17 32.00 51.37
N ARG A 136 -24.00 32.20 52.68
CA ARG A 136 -23.47 33.43 53.26
C ARG A 136 -22.20 33.10 54.03
N GLY A 137 -21.06 33.57 53.53
CA GLY A 137 -19.80 33.52 54.28
C GLY A 137 -19.84 34.46 55.50
N PRO A 138 -18.96 34.25 56.51
CA PRO A 138 -18.81 35.18 57.62
C PRO A 138 -18.33 36.54 57.08
N ALA A 139 -19.25 37.50 57.01
CA ALA A 139 -18.96 38.80 56.43
C ALA A 139 -18.03 39.62 57.34
N ALA A 140 -16.85 39.96 56.83
CA ALA A 140 -16.22 41.24 57.19
C ALA A 140 -17.18 42.39 56.80
N PRO A 141 -17.30 43.46 57.59
CA PRO A 141 -18.29 44.50 57.35
C PRO A 141 -18.12 45.15 55.95
N PRO A 142 -19.22 45.51 55.27
CA PRO A 142 -19.18 45.99 53.90
C PRO A 142 -18.44 47.33 53.82
N ARG A 143 -17.20 47.34 53.31
CA ARG A 143 -16.44 48.58 53.04
C ARG A 143 -16.77 49.22 51.69
N ASP A 144 -17.50 48.52 50.82
CA ASP A 144 -17.68 48.90 49.40
C ASP A 144 -19.04 49.56 49.05
N GLY A 145 -19.88 49.87 50.05
CA GLY A 145 -21.06 50.69 49.80
C GLY A 145 -20.68 52.15 49.62
N ALA A 146 -21.05 52.76 48.49
CA ALA A 146 -20.96 54.23 48.33
C ALA A 146 -21.73 54.91 49.48
N ILE A 147 -21.15 55.99 50.01
CA ILE A 147 -21.78 56.76 51.08
C ILE A 147 -23.04 57.41 50.49
N ASP A 148 -24.16 57.27 51.19
CA ASP A 148 -25.40 57.98 50.87
C ASP A 148 -25.28 59.39 51.44
N GLU A 149 -24.80 60.30 50.61
CA GLU A 149 -24.49 61.68 51.02
C GLU A 149 -25.72 62.40 51.61
N GLU A 150 -26.90 62.16 51.04
CA GLU A 150 -28.15 62.79 51.46
C GLU A 150 -28.63 62.21 52.81
N ALA A 151 -28.67 60.88 52.95
CA ALA A 151 -29.02 60.26 54.22
C ALA A 151 -27.98 60.53 55.32
N THR A 152 -26.72 60.72 54.94
CA THR A 152 -25.65 61.16 55.85
C THR A 152 -25.87 62.60 56.30
N ALA A 153 -26.24 63.49 55.38
CA ALA A 153 -26.52 64.89 55.68
C ALA A 153 -27.74 65.03 56.59
N ASP A 154 -28.82 64.30 56.32
CA ASP A 154 -30.03 64.28 57.14
C ASP A 154 -29.76 63.72 58.54
N HIS A 155 -29.02 62.61 58.63
CA HIS A 155 -28.65 62.04 59.92
C HIS A 155 -27.75 62.99 60.72
N ALA A 156 -26.82 63.68 60.07
CA ALA A 156 -25.95 64.66 60.71
C ALA A 156 -26.72 65.91 61.15
N ALA A 157 -27.68 66.38 60.34
CA ALA A 157 -28.54 67.50 60.69
C ALA A 157 -29.46 67.17 61.89
N ALA A 158 -29.99 65.96 61.95
CA ALA A 158 -30.86 65.51 63.02
C ALA A 158 -30.11 65.19 64.33
N SER A 159 -28.91 64.62 64.25
CA SER A 159 -28.14 64.16 65.41
C SER A 159 -27.04 65.11 65.87
N GLY A 160 -26.65 66.09 65.04
CA GLY A 160 -25.52 66.98 65.28
C GLY A 160 -24.14 66.36 65.07
N VAL A 161 -24.06 65.08 64.66
CA VAL A 161 -22.80 64.33 64.47
C VAL A 161 -22.74 63.76 63.05
N LEU A 162 -21.66 64.06 62.31
CA LEU A 162 -21.46 63.58 60.95
C LEU A 162 -21.03 62.10 60.93
N VAL A 163 -21.98 61.18 60.83
CA VAL A 163 -21.74 59.74 60.65
C VAL A 163 -22.17 59.31 59.25
N PRO A 164 -21.26 58.82 58.38
CA PRO A 164 -21.60 58.43 57.01
C PRO A 164 -22.53 57.22 56.96
N VAL A 165 -23.75 57.44 56.50
CA VAL A 165 -24.74 56.41 56.18
C VAL A 165 -24.41 55.84 54.82
N ARG A 166 -24.21 54.52 54.69
CA ARG A 166 -23.82 53.86 53.43
C ARG A 166 -24.98 53.13 52.79
N ARG A 167 -25.05 53.14 51.46
CA ARG A 167 -26.03 52.32 50.73
C ARG A 167 -25.66 50.84 50.81
N PRO A 168 -26.63 49.92 50.96
CA PRO A 168 -26.35 48.49 50.92
C PRO A 168 -25.80 48.09 49.54
N GLY A 169 -24.56 47.58 49.51
CA GLY A 169 -23.90 47.13 48.28
C GLY A 169 -24.51 45.84 47.70
N ARG A 170 -24.27 45.58 46.40
CA ARG A 170 -24.73 44.36 45.70
C ARG A 170 -24.25 43.09 46.40
N ARG A 171 -25.13 42.07 46.44
CA ARG A 171 -24.85 40.73 46.98
C ARG A 171 -23.61 40.12 46.31
N ARG A 172 -22.60 39.75 47.08
CA ARG A 172 -21.43 39.01 46.57
C ARG A 172 -21.79 37.52 46.47
N ARG A 173 -21.57 36.92 45.30
CA ARG A 173 -21.68 35.47 45.08
C ARG A 173 -20.47 34.77 45.74
N CYS A 174 -20.65 33.53 46.22
CA CYS A 174 -19.53 32.73 46.72
C CYS A 174 -18.64 32.27 45.56
N ASP A 175 -17.38 31.96 45.85
CA ASP A 175 -16.45 31.39 44.88
C ASP A 175 -16.23 29.91 45.19
N ILE A 176 -15.88 29.09 44.21
CA ILE A 176 -15.64 27.65 44.40
C ILE A 176 -14.29 27.21 43.84
N GLN A 177 -13.61 26.38 44.62
CA GLN A 177 -12.34 25.75 44.30
C GLN A 177 -12.50 24.23 44.23
N LEU A 178 -12.17 23.66 43.08
CA LEU A 178 -12.10 22.22 42.83
C LEU A 178 -10.62 21.81 42.92
N LEU A 179 -10.28 20.98 43.91
CA LEU A 179 -8.92 20.48 44.12
C LEU A 179 -8.87 18.99 43.77
N MET A 180 -8.30 18.65 42.61
CA MET A 180 -8.20 17.29 42.11
C MET A 180 -6.88 16.64 42.54
N ASP A 181 -6.97 15.50 43.22
CA ASP A 181 -5.81 14.64 43.52
C ASP A 181 -5.17 14.10 42.22
N THR A 182 -3.85 13.98 42.20
CA THR A 182 -3.08 13.44 41.05
C THR A 182 -2.54 12.04 41.30
N GLY A 183 -3.12 11.28 42.23
CA GLY A 183 -2.84 9.86 42.39
C GLY A 183 -3.00 9.05 41.08
N PRO A 184 -2.32 7.91 40.91
CA PRO A 184 -2.35 7.14 39.66
C PRO A 184 -3.74 6.77 39.13
N ALA A 185 -4.68 6.44 40.03
CA ALA A 185 -6.06 6.13 39.67
C ALA A 185 -6.93 7.39 39.42
N MET A 186 -6.46 8.58 39.79
CA MET A 186 -7.13 9.85 39.53
C MET A 186 -7.13 10.28 38.07
N ALA A 187 -6.19 9.75 37.27
CA ALA A 187 -6.14 10.02 35.84
C ALA A 187 -7.39 9.54 35.08
N VAL A 188 -8.11 8.53 35.60
CA VAL A 188 -9.39 8.06 35.03
C VAL A 188 -10.52 9.07 35.23
N TRP A 189 -10.43 9.90 36.28
CA TRP A 189 -11.51 10.81 36.73
C TRP A 189 -11.39 12.23 36.16
N GLY A 190 -10.46 12.49 35.23
CA GLY A 190 -10.29 13.83 34.64
C GLY A 190 -11.57 14.37 33.98
N GLN A 191 -12.32 13.51 33.29
CA GLN A 191 -13.60 13.91 32.68
C GLN A 191 -14.67 14.25 33.73
N LEU A 192 -14.71 13.54 34.87
CA LEU A 192 -15.63 13.84 35.98
C LEU A 192 -15.35 15.23 36.56
N VAL A 193 -14.09 15.61 36.71
CA VAL A 193 -13.70 16.92 37.24
C VAL A 193 -14.09 18.03 36.25
N GLU A 194 -13.93 17.79 34.96
CA GLU A 194 -14.32 18.72 33.92
C GLU A 194 -15.85 18.90 33.83
N GLU A 195 -16.61 17.81 33.92
CA GLU A 195 -18.07 17.86 33.98
C GLU A 195 -18.57 18.56 35.26
N LEU A 196 -17.92 18.34 36.41
CA LEU A 196 -18.22 19.05 37.65
C LEU A 196 -17.87 20.54 37.57
N ARG A 197 -16.76 20.89 36.91
CA ARG A 197 -16.38 22.28 36.60
C ARG A 197 -17.48 22.95 35.77
N GLN A 198 -17.97 22.27 34.74
CA GLN A 198 -19.06 22.76 33.90
C GLN A 198 -20.36 22.92 34.70
N ALA A 199 -20.76 21.93 35.51
CA ALA A 199 -21.95 22.02 36.35
C ALA A 199 -21.87 23.20 37.34
N CYS A 200 -20.71 23.41 37.96
CA CYS A 200 -20.47 24.57 38.82
C CYS A 200 -20.63 25.90 38.04
N GLN A 201 -20.05 26.01 36.84
CA GLN A 201 -20.14 27.21 36.01
C GLN A 201 -21.57 27.50 35.55
N GLN A 202 -22.32 26.46 35.16
CA GLN A 202 -23.67 26.57 34.62
C GLN A 202 -24.75 26.73 35.71
N SER A 203 -24.45 26.37 36.96
CA SER A 203 -25.36 26.58 38.10
C SER A 203 -25.70 28.06 38.37
N GLY A 204 -24.81 28.98 38.01
CA GLY A 204 -24.94 30.41 38.30
C GLY A 204 -24.80 30.81 39.78
N ALA A 205 -24.52 29.84 40.67
CA ALA A 205 -24.34 30.07 42.10
C ALA A 205 -23.03 30.80 42.44
N PHE A 206 -21.99 30.59 41.63
CA PHE A 206 -20.63 31.03 41.93
C PHE A 206 -20.20 32.27 41.13
N GLY A 207 -19.34 33.11 41.73
CA GLY A 207 -18.70 34.24 41.08
C GLY A 207 -17.49 33.81 40.23
N SER A 208 -16.73 32.83 40.70
CA SER A 208 -15.62 32.21 40.01
C SER A 208 -15.49 30.73 40.37
N VAL A 209 -15.05 29.93 39.39
CA VAL A 209 -14.79 28.48 39.52
C VAL A 209 -13.33 28.24 39.17
N ARG A 210 -12.53 27.75 40.12
CA ARG A 210 -11.11 27.43 39.91
C ARG A 210 -10.86 25.94 40.05
N VAL A 211 -10.02 25.40 39.17
CA VAL A 211 -9.56 24.01 39.24
C VAL A 211 -8.06 24.00 39.54
N HIS A 212 -7.68 23.23 40.54
CA HIS A 212 -6.32 23.05 41.01
C HIS A 212 -6.00 21.56 41.13
N HIS A 213 -4.73 21.21 40.97
CA HIS A 213 -4.26 19.83 41.10
C HIS A 213 -3.40 19.69 42.36
N LEU A 214 -3.64 18.63 43.13
CA LEU A 214 -2.93 18.29 44.36
C LEU A 214 -1.90 17.19 44.08
N TYR A 215 -0.63 17.55 44.13
CA TYR A 215 0.53 16.69 43.88
C TYR A 215 1.20 16.26 45.19
N ALA A 216 1.77 15.06 45.16
CA ALA A 216 2.73 14.62 46.18
C ALA A 216 4.12 15.16 45.86
N GLY A 217 4.66 16.04 46.71
CA GLY A 217 6.05 16.51 46.61
C GLY A 217 7.06 15.53 47.23
N GLU A 218 8.35 15.86 47.11
CA GLU A 218 9.42 15.12 47.81
C GLU A 218 9.13 15.05 49.32
N GLY A 219 9.21 13.85 49.89
CA GLY A 219 8.87 13.61 51.30
C GLY A 219 7.38 13.54 51.62
N GLY A 220 6.49 13.54 50.63
CA GLY A 220 5.04 13.36 50.84
C GLY A 220 4.31 14.62 51.31
N ILE A 221 4.88 15.79 51.01
CA ILE A 221 4.29 17.11 51.30
C ILE A 221 3.22 17.43 50.23
N PRO A 222 2.02 17.90 50.62
CA PRO A 222 0.97 18.24 49.66
C PRO A 222 1.28 19.58 48.95
N LEU A 223 1.34 19.55 47.62
CA LEU A 223 1.63 20.71 46.78
C LEU A 223 0.48 20.98 45.80
N ILE A 224 0.15 22.24 45.54
CA ILE A 224 -0.93 22.64 44.63
C ILE A 224 -0.37 23.32 43.38
N GLY A 225 -0.90 22.93 42.21
CA GLY A 225 -0.65 23.54 40.90
C GLY A 225 -1.90 24.20 40.29
N THR A 226 -1.70 25.32 39.58
CA THR A 226 -2.77 26.21 39.08
C THR A 226 -3.15 26.08 37.60
N THR A 227 -2.52 25.20 36.82
CA THR A 227 -2.81 25.01 35.39
C THR A 227 -2.81 23.54 35.00
N ALA A 228 -3.88 23.11 34.32
CA ALA A 228 -4.01 21.77 33.75
C ALA A 228 -3.57 21.78 32.28
N GLY A 229 -2.38 21.26 31.99
CA GLY A 229 -1.89 21.10 30.62
C GLY A 229 -0.48 20.50 30.57
N PRO A 230 -0.22 19.46 29.75
CA PRO A 230 1.14 18.98 29.53
C PRO A 230 1.98 20.08 28.86
N GLY A 231 3.06 20.51 29.53
CA GLY A 231 4.06 21.41 28.94
C GLY A 231 4.03 22.88 29.38
N GLN A 232 3.14 23.28 30.30
CA GLN A 232 3.19 24.63 30.88
C GLN A 232 3.71 24.59 32.33
N HIS A 233 4.77 25.35 32.58
CA HIS A 233 5.44 25.42 33.89
C HIS A 233 4.46 25.89 34.98
N THR A 234 3.96 24.94 35.77
CA THR A 234 3.11 25.23 36.92
C THR A 234 4.02 25.42 38.13
N ARG A 235 4.01 26.61 38.76
CA ARG A 235 4.74 26.85 40.00
C ARG A 235 4.01 26.14 41.14
N LEU A 236 4.55 25.02 41.60
CA LEU A 236 4.02 24.29 42.76
C LEU A 236 4.17 25.14 44.03
N ARG A 237 3.12 25.16 44.84
CA ARG A 237 3.00 25.95 46.08
C ARG A 237 2.50 25.04 47.21
N SER A 238 2.76 25.38 48.46
CA SER A 238 2.23 24.61 49.60
C SER A 238 0.71 24.63 49.58
N ALA A 239 0.08 23.49 49.86
CA ALA A 239 -1.38 23.41 49.94
C ALA A 239 -1.98 24.34 51.02
N ASP A 240 -1.21 24.65 52.07
CA ASP A 240 -1.60 25.59 53.11
C ASP A 240 -1.76 27.04 52.62
N GLU A 241 -1.21 27.42 51.48
CA GLU A 241 -1.36 28.78 50.94
C GLU A 241 -2.73 29.02 50.27
N PHE A 242 -3.54 27.97 50.08
CA PHE A 242 -4.80 28.02 49.32
C PHE A 242 -6.06 27.94 50.17
N HIS A 243 -5.94 27.87 51.50
CA HIS A 243 -7.11 28.01 52.35
C HIS A 243 -7.55 29.47 52.45
N ASP A 244 -8.85 29.72 52.40
CA ASP A 244 -9.41 31.06 52.56
C ASP A 244 -10.01 31.23 53.98
N PRO A 245 -9.32 31.92 54.90
CA PRO A 245 -9.83 32.12 56.25
C PRO A 245 -11.09 33.01 56.27
N THR A 246 -11.40 33.72 55.18
CA THR A 246 -12.59 34.60 55.07
C THR A 246 -13.88 33.83 54.80
N GLY A 247 -13.80 32.55 54.46
CA GLY A 247 -14.97 31.70 54.19
C GLY A 247 -15.76 32.07 52.93
N ARG A 248 -15.13 32.82 52.01
CA ARG A 248 -15.69 33.22 50.71
C ARG A 248 -15.57 32.09 49.68
N TRP A 249 -14.53 31.28 49.78
CA TRP A 249 -14.31 30.10 48.92
C TRP A 249 -14.88 28.83 49.56
N LEU A 250 -15.66 28.10 48.77
CA LEU A 250 -16.06 26.72 49.03
C LEU A 250 -15.05 25.78 48.36
N THR A 251 -14.55 24.79 49.08
CA THR A 251 -13.54 23.85 48.56
C THR A 251 -14.13 22.45 48.41
N LEU A 252 -14.05 21.88 47.21
CA LEU A 252 -14.32 20.47 46.94
C LEU A 252 -13.01 19.77 46.60
N VAL A 253 -12.62 18.79 47.40
CA VAL A 253 -11.44 17.95 47.15
C VAL A 253 -11.90 16.70 46.41
N ILE A 254 -11.53 16.53 45.14
CA ILE A 254 -11.89 15.35 44.35
C ILE A 254 -10.76 14.33 44.45
N SER A 255 -11.02 13.21 45.11
CA SER A 255 -10.00 12.17 45.32
C SER A 255 -10.63 10.80 45.54
N ASP A 256 -9.94 9.77 45.07
CA ASP A 256 -10.21 8.37 45.40
C ASP A 256 -9.76 7.97 46.83
N CYS A 257 -9.07 8.86 47.54
CA CYS A 257 -8.53 8.66 48.88
C CYS A 257 -7.59 7.44 49.02
N VAL A 258 -6.96 7.01 47.92
CA VAL A 258 -6.00 5.88 47.90
C VAL A 258 -4.58 6.35 47.65
N GLY A 259 -4.38 7.52 47.04
CA GLY A 259 -3.07 8.03 46.65
C GLY A 259 -2.04 8.19 47.79
N PRO A 260 -0.75 8.39 47.48
CA PRO A 260 0.33 8.45 48.47
C PRO A 260 0.12 9.46 49.60
N LEU A 261 -0.48 10.63 49.30
CA LEU A 261 -0.82 11.67 50.28
C LEU A 261 -1.86 11.20 51.31
N TRP A 262 -2.71 10.25 50.95
CA TRP A 262 -3.69 9.68 51.86
C TRP A 262 -3.08 8.55 52.68
N GLN A 263 -2.25 7.72 52.07
CA GLN A 263 -1.58 6.62 52.78
C GLN A 263 -0.63 7.13 53.88
N ASN A 264 0.09 8.23 53.62
CA ASN A 264 1.02 8.83 54.59
C ASN A 264 0.36 9.80 55.59
N GLY A 265 -0.97 9.96 55.54
CA GLY A 265 -1.73 10.82 56.44
C GLY A 265 -1.67 12.33 56.12
N SER A 266 -0.91 12.76 55.11
CA SER A 266 -0.70 14.19 54.81
C SER A 266 -1.96 14.88 54.32
N ALA A 267 -2.79 14.20 53.51
CA ALA A 267 -4.07 14.72 53.06
C ALA A 267 -5.05 14.89 54.24
N GLN A 268 -5.13 13.91 55.15
CA GLN A 268 -5.98 13.97 56.33
C GLN A 268 -5.56 15.11 57.28
N ARG A 269 -4.25 15.34 57.43
CA ARG A 269 -3.72 16.50 58.17
C ARG A 269 -4.09 17.82 57.51
N LEU A 270 -3.97 17.90 56.18
CA LEU A 270 -4.37 19.07 55.39
C LEU A 270 -5.86 19.39 55.57
N LEU A 271 -6.72 18.38 55.49
CA LEU A 271 -8.16 18.53 55.72
C LEU A 271 -8.48 18.97 57.15
N HIS A 272 -7.81 18.36 58.15
CA HIS A 272 -7.99 18.72 59.55
C HIS A 272 -7.54 20.16 59.85
N GLY A 273 -6.45 20.60 59.20
CA GLY A 273 -5.86 21.94 59.32
C GLY A 273 -6.69 23.04 58.64
N TRP A 274 -7.65 22.68 57.78
CA TRP A 274 -8.47 23.65 57.07
C TRP A 274 -9.27 24.55 58.05
N PRO A 275 -9.33 25.88 57.82
CA PRO A 275 -10.07 26.79 58.69
C PRO A 275 -11.55 26.41 58.78
N ARG A 276 -12.11 26.40 59.99
CA ARG A 276 -13.53 26.08 60.22
C ARG A 276 -14.48 27.03 59.48
N THR A 277 -14.04 28.26 59.21
CA THR A 277 -14.79 29.28 58.49
C THR A 277 -14.95 29.00 57.00
N SER A 278 -14.16 28.09 56.41
CA SER A 278 -14.22 27.71 54.99
C SER A 278 -14.89 26.34 54.83
N PRO A 279 -16.03 26.24 54.14
CA PRO A 279 -16.68 24.96 53.88
C PRO A 279 -15.81 24.08 52.99
N LEU A 280 -15.58 22.85 53.43
CA LEU A 280 -14.83 21.83 52.71
C LEU A 280 -15.62 20.53 52.66
N ALA A 281 -15.60 19.86 51.50
CA ALA A 281 -16.07 18.49 51.34
C ALA A 281 -15.16 17.70 50.41
N VAL A 282 -15.12 16.37 50.58
CA VAL A 282 -14.39 15.46 49.69
C VAL A 282 -15.39 14.83 48.73
N VAL A 283 -15.19 15.01 47.43
CA VAL A 283 -15.94 14.30 46.39
C VAL A 283 -15.20 13.03 46.06
N GLN A 284 -15.78 11.91 46.49
CA GLN A 284 -15.16 10.59 46.39
C GLN A 284 -15.86 9.81 45.26
N PRO A 285 -15.18 9.62 44.10
CA PRO A 285 -15.81 9.03 42.93
C PRO A 285 -16.09 7.52 43.07
N LEU A 286 -15.44 6.82 44.00
CA LEU A 286 -15.70 5.39 44.25
C LEU A 286 -17.10 5.18 44.87
N PRO A 287 -17.72 4.00 44.71
CA PRO A 287 -18.99 3.70 45.34
C PRO A 287 -18.80 3.55 46.86
N PRO A 288 -19.81 3.90 47.68
CA PRO A 288 -19.71 3.87 49.13
C PRO A 288 -19.22 2.54 49.72
N ARG A 289 -19.55 1.41 49.09
CA ARG A 289 -19.09 0.06 49.48
C ARG A 289 -17.55 -0.09 49.53
N LEU A 290 -16.79 0.74 48.82
CA LEU A 290 -15.33 0.69 48.79
C LEU A 290 -14.68 1.68 49.77
N TRP A 291 -15.42 2.64 50.32
CA TRP A 291 -14.84 3.74 51.11
C TRP A 291 -14.16 3.24 52.39
N GLY A 292 -14.71 2.21 53.03
CA GLY A 292 -14.10 1.59 54.21
C GLY A 292 -12.71 0.97 53.97
N ARG A 293 -12.29 0.82 52.71
CA ARG A 293 -10.96 0.30 52.32
C ARG A 293 -10.01 1.40 51.84
N THR A 294 -10.46 2.65 51.78
CA THR A 294 -9.63 3.80 51.44
C THR A 294 -8.94 4.34 52.69
N ALA A 295 -7.96 5.22 52.52
CA ALA A 295 -7.30 5.87 53.65
C ALA A 295 -8.14 7.01 54.28
N LEU A 296 -9.35 7.27 53.76
CA LEU A 296 -10.36 8.14 54.35
C LEU A 296 -11.71 7.40 54.42
N PRO A 297 -11.88 6.47 55.38
CA PRO A 297 -13.13 5.74 55.53
C PRO A 297 -14.26 6.72 55.90
N ALA A 298 -15.36 6.64 55.15
CA ALA A 298 -16.55 7.44 55.36
C ALA A 298 -17.72 6.54 55.74
N GLU A 299 -18.51 7.00 56.71
CA GLU A 299 -19.66 6.29 57.26
C GLU A 299 -20.94 7.14 57.08
N PRO A 300 -22.13 6.50 56.96
CA PRO A 300 -23.38 7.21 56.79
C PRO A 300 -23.90 7.73 58.14
N GLY A 301 -24.56 8.88 58.12
CA GLY A 301 -25.16 9.47 59.32
C GLY A 301 -25.83 10.81 59.08
N LEU A 302 -26.03 11.57 60.16
CA LEU A 302 -26.60 12.90 60.14
C LEU A 302 -25.51 13.97 60.31
N LEU A 303 -25.31 14.80 59.29
CA LEU A 303 -24.49 16.01 59.40
C LEU A 303 -25.36 17.17 59.90
N VAL A 304 -24.94 17.78 61.00
CA VAL A 304 -25.64 18.91 61.62
C VAL A 304 -24.73 20.14 61.58
N ARG A 305 -25.24 21.25 61.05
CA ARG A 305 -24.58 22.55 61.06
C ARG A 305 -25.35 23.50 61.97
N GLN A 306 -24.67 24.06 62.96
CA GLN A 306 -25.26 25.04 63.88
C GLN A 306 -25.41 26.43 63.22
N ALA A 307 -26.25 27.30 63.78
CA ALA A 307 -26.53 28.64 63.26
C ALA A 307 -25.37 29.66 63.41
N GLU A 308 -24.22 29.22 63.94
CA GLU A 308 -23.05 30.06 64.17
C GLU A 308 -22.29 30.35 62.85
N THR A 309 -21.71 31.54 62.75
CA THR A 309 -20.84 31.92 61.63
C THR A 309 -19.59 31.04 61.56
N GLY A 310 -19.41 30.34 60.45
CA GLY A 310 -18.19 29.61 60.13
C GLY A 310 -18.29 28.09 60.20
N GLY A 311 -19.24 27.50 59.47
CA GLY A 311 -19.10 26.15 58.89
C GLY A 311 -18.94 24.96 59.85
N ARG A 312 -19.12 25.11 61.17
CA ARG A 312 -18.96 24.02 62.13
C ARG A 312 -20.03 22.96 61.89
N THR A 313 -19.61 21.81 61.35
CA THR A 313 -20.41 20.60 61.24
C THR A 313 -20.09 19.65 62.39
N THR A 314 -21.14 19.06 62.95
CA THR A 314 -21.06 17.89 63.83
C THR A 314 -21.67 16.72 63.08
N PHE A 315 -21.14 15.53 63.29
CA PHE A 315 -21.60 14.31 62.63
C PHE A 315 -22.07 13.31 63.66
N LEU A 316 -23.24 12.72 63.41
CA LEU A 316 -23.86 11.66 64.21
C LEU A 316 -23.96 10.43 63.30
N PRO A 317 -23.11 9.40 63.47
CA PRO A 317 -23.18 8.18 62.65
C PRO A 317 -24.50 7.44 62.88
N ASP A 318 -24.99 6.73 61.86
CA ASP A 318 -26.24 5.94 61.95
C ASP A 318 -26.09 4.72 62.88
N GLU A 319 -24.88 4.16 62.98
CA GLU A 319 -24.55 3.06 63.90
C GLU A 319 -23.79 3.60 65.13
N GLU A 320 -24.05 3.04 66.31
CA GLU A 320 -23.30 3.40 67.53
C GLU A 320 -21.82 2.98 67.37
N PRO A 321 -20.86 3.93 67.48
CA PRO A 321 -19.45 3.60 67.33
C PRO A 321 -18.99 2.66 68.46
N TRP A 322 -18.22 1.63 68.11
CA TRP A 322 -17.55 0.76 69.09
C TRP A 322 -16.45 1.49 69.88
N GLU A 323 -15.92 2.60 69.33
CA GLU A 323 -14.89 3.45 69.92
C GLU A 323 -15.30 4.92 69.82
N GLU A 324 -15.14 5.70 70.90
CA GLU A 324 -15.41 7.13 70.87
C GLU A 324 -14.43 7.87 69.93
N PRO A 325 -14.89 8.86 69.14
CA PRO A 325 -14.01 9.63 68.27
C PRO A 325 -12.85 10.27 69.05
N ALA A 326 -11.64 10.14 68.53
CA ALA A 326 -10.44 10.69 69.17
C ALA A 326 -10.59 12.18 69.51
N ALA A 327 -10.06 12.60 70.67
CA ALA A 327 -10.15 13.98 71.13
C ALA A 327 -9.63 14.97 70.07
N GLY A 328 -10.49 15.87 69.61
CA GLY A 328 -10.18 16.85 68.57
C GLY A 328 -10.45 16.41 67.14
N ALA A 329 -11.03 15.21 66.91
CA ALA A 329 -11.47 14.76 65.59
C ALA A 329 -12.48 15.73 64.96
N ARG A 330 -12.37 15.94 63.64
CA ARG A 330 -13.27 16.80 62.87
C ARG A 330 -13.97 16.00 61.76
N PRO A 331 -15.30 16.11 61.64
CA PRO A 331 -16.01 15.46 60.56
C PRO A 331 -15.84 16.24 59.27
N VAL A 332 -15.47 15.54 58.20
CA VAL A 332 -15.39 16.07 56.84
C VAL A 332 -16.49 15.41 56.00
N PRO A 333 -17.42 16.16 55.41
CA PRO A 333 -18.44 15.62 54.52
C PRO A 333 -17.79 14.92 53.31
N VAL A 334 -18.26 13.72 53.00
CA VAL A 334 -17.84 12.93 51.83
C VAL A 334 -19.04 12.78 50.89
N LEU A 335 -18.89 13.26 49.66
CA LEU A 335 -19.93 13.32 48.67
C LEU A 335 -19.67 12.30 47.57
N GLN A 336 -20.67 11.46 47.30
CA GLN A 336 -20.70 10.71 46.06
C GLN A 336 -20.97 11.70 44.90
N PRO A 337 -20.43 11.48 43.69
CA PRO A 337 -20.71 12.30 42.51
C PRO A 337 -22.13 12.10 41.95
N THR A 338 -23.16 12.36 42.76
CA THR A 338 -24.58 12.26 42.35
C THR A 338 -25.36 13.53 42.73
N PRO A 339 -26.44 13.87 42.00
CA PRO A 339 -27.28 15.02 42.30
C PRO A 339 -27.76 15.07 43.75
N GLU A 340 -28.14 13.94 44.33
CA GLU A 340 -28.75 13.85 45.66
C GLU A 340 -27.75 14.22 46.78
N ALA A 341 -26.51 13.74 46.67
CA ALA A 341 -25.45 14.05 47.63
C ALA A 341 -25.08 15.54 47.59
N PHE A 342 -24.99 16.10 46.38
CA PHE A 342 -24.74 17.53 46.19
C PHE A 342 -25.92 18.39 46.63
N GLU A 343 -27.16 17.93 46.49
CA GLU A 343 -28.34 18.63 46.95
C GLU A 343 -28.39 18.68 48.48
N ALA A 344 -28.17 17.55 49.15
CA ALA A 344 -28.09 17.46 50.61
C ALA A 344 -26.99 18.39 51.16
N PHE A 345 -25.80 18.38 50.57
CA PHE A 345 -24.72 19.30 50.93
C PHE A 345 -25.08 20.77 50.70
N SER A 346 -25.74 21.06 49.57
CA SER A 346 -26.16 22.42 49.23
C SER A 346 -27.23 22.95 50.17
N ARG A 347 -28.21 22.13 50.57
CA ARG A 347 -29.22 22.49 51.59
C ARG A 347 -28.60 22.68 52.97
N LEU A 348 -27.67 21.80 53.36
CA LEU A 348 -26.90 21.92 54.59
C LEU A 348 -26.23 23.29 54.69
N LEU A 349 -25.58 23.76 53.60
CA LEU A 349 -24.85 25.04 53.59
C LEU A 349 -25.73 26.28 53.32
N SER A 350 -26.86 26.14 52.65
CA SER A 350 -27.65 27.31 52.20
C SER A 350 -28.71 27.77 53.21
N GLY A 351 -28.96 27.00 54.28
CA GLY A 351 -29.92 27.39 55.31
C GLY A 351 -29.49 28.63 56.10
N THR A 352 -30.43 29.41 56.60
CA THR A 352 -30.16 30.61 57.43
C THR A 352 -30.11 30.33 58.94
N GLY A 353 -30.41 29.11 59.37
CA GLY A 353 -30.38 28.64 60.75
C GLY A 353 -29.72 27.25 60.89
N PRO A 354 -29.92 26.54 62.02
CA PRO A 354 -29.39 25.19 62.18
C PRO A 354 -29.99 24.28 61.12
N THR A 355 -29.15 23.52 60.42
CA THR A 355 -29.55 22.59 59.36
C THR A 355 -29.01 21.21 59.67
N SER A 356 -29.79 20.18 59.35
CA SER A 356 -29.36 18.78 59.47
C SER A 356 -29.76 18.02 58.21
N GLU A 357 -28.82 17.26 57.65
CA GLU A 357 -29.00 16.51 56.41
C GLU A 357 -28.34 15.14 56.54
N ARG A 358 -28.96 14.10 55.96
CA ARG A 358 -28.34 12.77 55.86
C ARG A 358 -27.23 12.80 54.83
N ALA A 359 -26.05 12.36 55.24
CA ALA A 359 -24.86 12.42 54.42
C ALA A 359 -23.81 11.43 54.92
N TRP A 360 -22.73 11.29 54.15
CA TRP A 360 -21.56 10.54 54.57
C TRP A 360 -20.51 11.51 55.11
N ALA A 361 -19.80 11.09 56.15
CA ALA A 361 -18.69 11.87 56.70
C ALA A 361 -17.53 10.95 57.09
N ALA A 362 -16.33 11.50 57.01
CA ALA A 362 -15.11 10.88 57.48
C ALA A 362 -14.51 11.70 58.64
N TRP A 363 -13.84 11.03 59.57
CA TRP A 363 -13.16 11.68 60.69
C TRP A 363 -11.71 12.00 60.34
N THR A 364 -11.29 13.23 60.62
CA THR A 364 -9.90 13.69 60.46
C THR A 364 -9.32 14.11 61.82
N THR A 365 -8.06 13.78 62.07
CA THR A 365 -7.36 14.06 63.34
C THR A 365 -6.03 14.79 63.09
N PRO A 366 -5.48 15.53 64.07
CA PRO A 366 -4.23 16.29 63.90
C PRO A 366 -2.98 15.42 63.71
N ALA A 367 -2.98 14.22 64.31
CA ALA A 367 -1.99 13.19 64.10
C ALA A 367 -2.72 11.92 63.67
N PRO A 368 -3.10 11.79 62.38
CA PRO A 368 -3.73 10.58 61.91
C PRO A 368 -2.73 9.43 62.09
N ALA A 369 -3.16 8.33 62.71
CA ALA A 369 -2.40 7.10 62.63
C ALA A 369 -2.19 6.78 61.14
N PRO A 370 -0.97 6.44 60.69
CA PRO A 370 -0.78 5.95 59.32
C PRO A 370 -1.80 4.84 59.10
N ALA A 371 -2.53 4.84 57.98
CA ALA A 371 -3.76 4.06 57.80
C ALA A 371 -3.61 2.60 58.29
N GLN A 372 -3.98 2.33 59.55
CA GLN A 372 -3.76 1.03 60.20
C GLN A 372 -4.77 -0.03 59.72
N ASN A 373 -5.78 0.37 58.93
CA ASN A 373 -6.83 -0.48 58.39
C ASN A 373 -6.83 -0.63 56.86
N VAL A 374 -5.79 -0.20 56.15
CA VAL A 374 -5.40 -0.95 54.95
C VAL A 374 -4.64 -2.13 55.50
N PRO A 375 -5.05 -3.40 55.31
CA PRO A 375 -4.20 -4.51 55.73
C PRO A 375 -2.83 -4.23 55.12
N ALA A 376 -1.82 -4.03 55.99
CA ALA A 376 -0.43 -4.06 55.59
C ALA A 376 -0.32 -5.22 54.61
N GLN A 377 0.30 -4.99 53.44
CA GLN A 377 0.55 -6.04 52.46
C GLN A 377 0.80 -7.33 53.23
N PRO A 378 -0.07 -8.35 53.12
CA PRO A 378 0.12 -9.54 53.94
C PRO A 378 1.55 -9.98 53.71
N SER A 379 2.33 -10.03 54.79
CA SER A 379 3.75 -10.35 54.73
C SER A 379 3.97 -11.81 54.30
N ALA A 380 2.88 -12.55 54.06
CA ALA A 380 2.83 -13.76 53.27
C ALA A 380 2.31 -13.44 51.84
N PRO A 381 3.04 -13.81 50.77
CA PRO A 381 2.53 -13.67 49.42
C PRO A 381 1.24 -14.49 49.28
N ARG A 382 0.10 -13.82 49.14
CA ARG A 382 -1.14 -14.47 48.69
C ARG A 382 -0.83 -15.17 47.38
N GLY A 383 -1.24 -16.44 47.25
CA GLY A 383 -1.12 -17.14 45.97
C GLY A 383 -1.89 -16.40 44.87
N ASP A 384 -1.43 -16.49 43.63
CA ASP A 384 -2.04 -15.81 42.48
C ASP A 384 -3.56 -16.09 42.35
N ASP A 385 -3.99 -17.32 42.67
CA ASP A 385 -5.40 -17.73 42.72
C ASP A 385 -6.21 -17.09 43.86
N GLU A 386 -5.56 -16.80 44.99
CA GLU A 386 -6.20 -16.13 46.13
C GLU A 386 -6.38 -14.63 45.85
N LEU A 387 -5.41 -14.00 45.19
CA LEU A 387 -5.53 -12.62 44.71
C LEU A 387 -6.70 -12.46 43.74
N LEU A 388 -6.81 -13.36 42.75
CA LEU A 388 -7.91 -13.33 41.78
C LEU A 388 -9.28 -13.61 42.45
N ARG A 389 -9.33 -14.53 43.43
CA ARG A 389 -10.56 -14.79 44.21
C ARG A 389 -10.97 -13.57 45.05
N ALA A 390 -10.03 -12.93 45.73
CA ALA A 390 -10.29 -11.73 46.53
C ALA A 390 -10.79 -10.57 45.65
N PHE A 391 -10.21 -10.40 44.46
CA PHE A 391 -10.68 -9.41 43.49
C PHE A 391 -12.12 -9.70 43.04
N ARG A 392 -12.42 -10.95 42.61
CA ARG A 392 -13.77 -11.35 42.18
C ARG A 392 -14.84 -11.19 43.27
N ALA A 393 -14.46 -11.33 44.54
CA ALA A 393 -15.37 -11.15 45.68
C ALA A 393 -15.71 -9.68 45.95
N GLY A 394 -14.84 -8.73 45.58
CA GLY A 394 -15.02 -7.30 45.84
C GLY A 394 -15.36 -6.44 44.63
N ALA A 395 -15.10 -6.94 43.41
CA ALA A 395 -15.28 -6.21 42.16
C ALA A 395 -16.68 -6.44 41.56
N SER A 396 -17.17 -5.43 40.83
CA SER A 396 -18.39 -5.55 40.04
C SER A 396 -18.22 -6.54 38.88
N PRO A 397 -19.33 -7.11 38.35
CA PRO A 397 -19.27 -7.96 37.17
C PRO A 397 -18.63 -7.28 35.95
N GLY A 398 -18.83 -5.96 35.80
CA GLY A 398 -18.21 -5.17 34.74
C GLY A 398 -16.69 -5.07 34.89
N ALA A 399 -16.19 -4.82 36.10
CA ALA A 399 -14.76 -4.78 36.39
C ALA A 399 -14.08 -6.14 36.20
N VAL A 400 -14.75 -7.24 36.57
CA VAL A 400 -14.21 -8.60 36.34
C VAL A 400 -14.08 -8.89 34.85
N ARG A 401 -15.10 -8.56 34.03
CA ARG A 401 -15.00 -8.72 32.57
C ARG A 401 -13.91 -7.83 31.97
N LEU A 402 -13.81 -6.58 32.42
CA LEU A 402 -12.80 -5.65 31.95
C LEU A 402 -11.38 -6.18 32.25
N ALA A 403 -11.13 -6.72 33.44
CA ALA A 403 -9.85 -7.35 33.78
C ALA A 403 -9.47 -8.49 32.81
N VAL A 404 -10.44 -9.29 32.38
CA VAL A 404 -10.21 -10.37 31.39
C VAL A 404 -9.77 -9.81 30.04
N TYR A 405 -10.46 -8.79 29.50
CA TYR A 405 -10.04 -8.16 28.23
C TYR A 405 -8.67 -7.49 28.33
N LEU A 406 -8.40 -6.84 29.47
CA LEU A 406 -7.12 -6.18 29.72
C LEU A 406 -5.94 -7.17 29.85
N ALA A 407 -6.19 -8.46 30.11
CA ALA A 407 -5.14 -9.48 30.13
C ALA A 407 -4.41 -9.62 28.78
N ALA A 408 -5.08 -9.28 27.67
CA ALA A 408 -4.53 -9.31 26.32
C ALA A 408 -3.98 -7.96 25.83
N ALA A 409 -3.94 -6.93 26.67
CA ALA A 409 -3.58 -5.56 26.28
C ALA A 409 -2.37 -5.02 27.06
N PRO A 410 -1.55 -4.14 26.45
CA PRO A 410 -0.61 -3.31 27.21
C PRO A 410 -1.35 -2.46 28.24
N LEU A 411 -0.96 -2.57 29.51
CA LEU A 411 -1.67 -1.93 30.62
C LEU A 411 -1.17 -0.50 30.88
N THR A 412 -1.20 0.33 29.85
CA THR A 412 -1.13 1.79 30.01
C THR A 412 -2.53 2.34 30.07
N LEU A 413 -2.75 3.40 30.84
CA LEU A 413 -4.10 3.92 31.04
C LEU A 413 -4.85 4.26 29.72
N PRO A 414 -4.23 4.90 28.72
CA PRO A 414 -4.91 5.17 27.45
C PRO A 414 -5.34 3.90 26.71
N VAL A 415 -4.53 2.84 26.76
CA VAL A 415 -4.87 1.54 26.14
C VAL A 415 -5.97 0.85 26.92
N MET A 416 -5.95 0.91 28.25
CA MET A 416 -7.02 0.33 29.07
C MET A 416 -8.37 0.99 28.76
N GLN A 417 -8.40 2.31 28.61
CA GLN A 417 -9.60 3.07 28.21
C GLN A 417 -10.03 2.76 26.76
N LEU A 418 -9.08 2.56 25.84
CA LEU A 418 -9.36 2.14 24.47
C LEU A 418 -10.04 0.76 24.45
N VAL A 419 -9.46 -0.22 25.15
CA VAL A 419 -10.00 -1.58 25.23
C VAL A 419 -11.36 -1.58 25.91
N GLN A 420 -11.54 -0.79 26.98
CA GLN A 420 -12.83 -0.62 27.63
C GLN A 420 -13.90 -0.14 26.64
N ARG A 421 -13.63 0.96 25.91
CA ARG A 421 -14.58 1.55 24.95
C ARG A 421 -14.89 0.63 23.77
N ALA A 422 -13.91 -0.17 23.33
CA ALA A 422 -14.07 -1.07 22.19
C ALA A 422 -14.77 -2.38 22.55
N MET A 423 -14.45 -2.96 23.71
CA MET A 423 -14.89 -4.30 24.10
C MET A 423 -16.06 -4.30 25.09
N LEU A 424 -16.19 -3.25 25.91
CA LEU A 424 -17.21 -3.11 26.96
C LEU A 424 -17.75 -1.66 26.99
N PRO A 425 -18.44 -1.19 25.92
CA PRO A 425 -18.88 0.20 25.80
C PRO A 425 -19.87 0.64 26.89
N ASP A 426 -20.58 -0.31 27.51
CA ASP A 426 -21.52 -0.05 28.61
C ASP A 426 -20.84 0.15 29.98
N THR A 427 -19.52 0.02 30.06
CA THR A 427 -18.74 0.25 31.29
C THR A 427 -18.11 1.63 31.31
N GLY A 428 -17.97 2.20 32.51
CA GLY A 428 -17.50 3.55 32.72
C GLY A 428 -16.17 3.64 33.48
N PRO A 429 -15.73 4.85 33.85
CA PRO A 429 -14.51 5.06 34.64
C PRO A 429 -14.50 4.29 35.97
N MET A 430 -15.69 3.93 36.48
CA MET A 430 -15.87 3.16 37.70
C MET A 430 -15.29 1.74 37.64
N GLU A 431 -15.67 0.96 36.63
CA GLU A 431 -15.20 -0.43 36.48
C GLU A 431 -13.68 -0.46 36.27
N LEU A 432 -13.13 0.53 35.56
CA LEU A 432 -11.70 0.67 35.37
C LEU A 432 -10.98 1.02 36.69
N ALA A 433 -11.56 1.91 37.50
CA ALA A 433 -11.03 2.23 38.83
C ALA A 433 -11.06 1.00 39.76
N GLU A 434 -12.11 0.18 39.73
CA GLU A 434 -12.16 -1.08 40.49
C GLU A 434 -11.05 -2.05 40.09
N VAL A 435 -10.69 -2.14 38.80
CA VAL A 435 -9.55 -2.97 38.34
C VAL A 435 -8.22 -2.40 38.85
N LEU A 436 -8.02 -1.08 38.77
CA LEU A 436 -6.78 -0.42 39.21
C LEU A 436 -6.58 -0.52 40.73
N LEU A 437 -7.68 -0.42 41.50
CA LEU A 437 -7.65 -0.38 42.97
C LEU A 437 -7.91 -1.74 43.63
N GLY A 438 -8.40 -2.72 42.87
CA GLY A 438 -8.77 -4.05 43.37
C GLY A 438 -7.61 -4.96 43.74
N GLY A 439 -6.36 -4.46 43.71
CA GLY A 439 -5.16 -5.19 44.07
C GLY A 439 -4.69 -6.21 43.03
N LEU A 440 -5.32 -6.24 41.85
CA LEU A 440 -5.01 -7.16 40.76
C LEU A 440 -3.81 -6.70 39.92
N LEU A 441 -3.53 -5.40 39.93
CA LEU A 441 -2.47 -4.76 39.15
C LEU A 441 -1.40 -4.16 40.06
N ARG A 442 -0.15 -4.20 39.60
CA ARG A 442 0.98 -3.50 40.22
C ARG A 442 1.50 -2.43 39.28
N GLN A 443 1.67 -1.22 39.78
CA GLN A 443 2.33 -0.14 39.03
C GLN A 443 3.83 -0.40 38.94
N LEU A 444 4.42 -0.16 37.76
CA LEU A 444 5.86 -0.27 37.55
C LEU A 444 6.62 0.93 38.16
N PRO A 445 7.77 0.70 38.82
CA PRO A 445 8.59 1.79 39.37
C PRO A 445 9.08 2.74 38.25
N GLY A 446 9.22 4.03 38.54
CA GLY A 446 9.67 5.04 37.58
C GLY A 446 8.60 5.59 36.62
N THR A 447 7.36 5.06 36.68
CA THR A 447 6.25 5.47 35.80
C THR A 447 5.30 6.49 36.43
N GLU A 448 5.81 7.36 37.31
CA GLU A 448 4.96 8.26 38.13
C GLU A 448 4.21 9.32 37.31
N ARG A 449 4.78 9.79 36.19
CA ARG A 449 4.14 10.77 35.30
C ARG A 449 3.12 10.14 34.34
N GLN A 450 3.29 8.86 33.99
CA GLN A 450 2.40 8.12 33.10
C GLN A 450 2.32 6.67 33.58
N PRO A 451 1.37 6.34 34.46
CA PRO A 451 1.36 5.08 35.19
C PRO A 451 1.18 3.89 34.24
N CYS A 452 2.13 2.96 34.31
CA CYS A 452 2.09 1.69 33.60
C CYS A 452 1.93 0.54 34.61
N PHE A 453 1.06 -0.42 34.29
CA PHE A 453 0.70 -1.51 35.19
C PHE A 453 1.12 -2.87 34.65
N VAL A 454 1.23 -3.85 35.55
CA VAL A 454 1.46 -5.26 35.21
C VAL A 454 0.66 -6.16 36.14
N TYR A 455 0.25 -7.33 35.65
CA TYR A 455 -0.30 -8.40 36.48
C TYR A 455 0.84 -9.10 37.25
N PRO A 456 0.69 -9.37 38.55
CA PRO A 456 1.65 -10.16 39.31
C PRO A 456 1.52 -11.66 38.96
N GLY A 457 2.65 -12.38 38.96
CA GLY A 457 2.68 -13.84 38.85
C GLY A 457 1.95 -14.42 37.63
N ARG A 458 1.13 -15.44 37.87
CA ARG A 458 0.30 -16.17 36.90
C ARG A 458 -1.12 -15.60 36.74
N VAL A 459 -1.44 -14.48 37.40
CA VAL A 459 -2.78 -13.86 37.31
C VAL A 459 -3.17 -13.54 35.87
N GLN A 460 -2.21 -13.07 35.06
CA GLN A 460 -2.43 -12.81 33.64
C GLN A 460 -2.83 -14.07 32.89
N ASP A 461 -2.14 -15.19 33.13
CA ASP A 461 -2.38 -16.46 32.44
C ASP A 461 -3.75 -17.04 32.85
N LEU A 462 -4.14 -16.88 34.12
CA LEU A 462 -5.47 -17.27 34.62
C LEU A 462 -6.59 -16.45 33.96
N LEU A 463 -6.38 -15.15 33.76
CA LEU A 463 -7.34 -14.29 33.06
C LEU A 463 -7.38 -14.60 31.55
N LEU A 464 -6.23 -14.82 30.92
CA LEU A 464 -6.14 -15.24 29.51
C LEU A 464 -6.85 -16.59 29.28
N SER A 465 -6.79 -17.52 30.23
CA SER A 465 -7.54 -18.80 30.12
C SER A 465 -9.07 -18.62 30.07
N SER A 466 -9.57 -17.46 30.51
CA SER A 466 -10.99 -17.10 30.48
C SER A 466 -11.39 -16.30 29.24
N LEU A 467 -10.44 -16.03 28.32
CA LEU A 467 -10.64 -15.29 27.08
C LEU A 467 -10.43 -16.23 25.89
N ASP A 468 -11.27 -16.11 24.86
CA ASP A 468 -11.10 -16.88 23.62
C ASP A 468 -10.08 -16.21 22.67
N GLN A 469 -9.50 -17.02 21.78
CA GLN A 469 -8.44 -16.58 20.88
C GLN A 469 -8.89 -15.48 19.91
N ASP A 470 -10.11 -15.57 19.37
CA ASP A 470 -10.63 -14.59 18.42
C ASP A 470 -10.83 -13.23 19.10
N THR A 471 -11.36 -13.25 20.32
CA THR A 471 -11.52 -12.04 21.14
C THR A 471 -10.18 -11.45 21.58
N ALA A 472 -9.19 -12.27 21.93
CA ALA A 472 -7.83 -11.80 22.18
C ALA A 472 -7.21 -11.15 20.93
N GLY A 473 -7.43 -11.74 19.75
CA GLY A 473 -7.03 -11.16 18.46
C GLY A 473 -7.69 -9.80 18.19
N LEU A 474 -8.97 -9.64 18.56
CA LEU A 474 -9.69 -8.37 18.44
C LEU A 474 -9.10 -7.29 19.35
N VAL A 475 -8.78 -7.61 20.61
CA VAL A 475 -8.09 -6.70 21.53
C VAL A 475 -6.76 -6.22 20.95
N LEU A 476 -5.93 -7.15 20.46
CA LEU A 476 -4.64 -6.83 19.83
C LEU A 476 -4.79 -5.95 18.58
N LYS A 477 -5.84 -6.17 17.78
CA LYS A 477 -6.16 -5.32 16.61
C LYS A 477 -6.50 -3.89 17.02
N HIS A 478 -7.29 -3.69 18.08
CA HIS A 478 -7.59 -2.36 18.59
C HIS A 478 -6.34 -1.67 19.14
N CYS A 479 -5.51 -2.38 19.90
CA CYS A 479 -4.22 -1.87 20.34
C CYS A 479 -3.33 -1.48 19.15
N SER A 480 -3.31 -2.29 18.08
CA SER A 480 -2.55 -2.00 16.84
C SER A 480 -2.93 -0.68 16.20
N ALA A 481 -4.23 -0.43 16.07
CA ALA A 481 -4.73 0.83 15.55
C ALA A 481 -4.35 2.03 16.44
N TYR A 482 -4.18 1.84 17.74
CA TYR A 482 -3.72 2.88 18.66
C TYR A 482 -2.25 3.25 18.41
N VAL A 483 -1.35 2.27 18.26
CA VAL A 483 0.08 2.54 18.00
C VAL A 483 0.31 3.20 16.64
N GLU A 484 -0.34 2.72 15.58
CA GLU A 484 -0.24 3.34 14.24
C GLU A 484 -0.62 4.83 14.25
N ARG A 485 -1.57 5.21 15.10
CA ARG A 485 -2.05 6.59 15.24
C ARG A 485 -1.12 7.44 16.10
N HIS A 486 -0.59 6.88 17.19
CA HIS A 486 0.18 7.65 18.18
C HIS A 486 1.68 7.75 17.83
N PHE A 487 2.23 6.76 17.12
CA PHE A 487 3.64 6.69 16.75
C PHE A 487 3.91 6.80 15.24
N GLY A 488 2.85 6.97 14.43
CA GLY A 488 2.90 7.21 12.98
C GLY A 488 2.90 5.96 12.09
N LYS A 489 2.62 6.14 10.79
CA LYS A 489 2.53 5.04 9.79
C LYS A 489 3.86 4.32 9.48
N GLY A 490 4.98 4.78 10.06
CA GLY A 490 6.33 4.23 9.87
C GLY A 490 6.85 3.40 11.03
N THR A 491 6.15 3.35 12.17
CA THR A 491 6.48 2.45 13.28
C THR A 491 5.93 1.05 12.99
N ARG A 492 6.70 0.01 13.37
CA ARG A 492 6.32 -1.39 13.16
C ARG A 492 4.95 -1.65 13.83
N ASN A 493 4.00 -2.27 13.15
CA ASN A 493 2.72 -2.67 13.77
C ASN A 493 2.95 -3.70 14.88
N PHE A 494 1.98 -3.92 15.78
CA PHE A 494 2.12 -4.88 16.90
C PHE A 494 2.54 -6.27 16.45
N ALA A 495 1.99 -6.78 15.35
CA ALA A 495 2.40 -8.07 14.81
C ALA A 495 3.89 -8.10 14.40
N ALA A 496 4.44 -6.96 13.98
CA ALA A 496 5.84 -6.79 13.61
C ALA A 496 6.77 -6.59 14.83
N PHE A 497 6.29 -5.97 15.91
CA PHE A 497 7.03 -5.92 17.18
C PHE A 497 7.02 -7.28 17.89
N ALA A 498 5.87 -7.95 17.91
CA ALA A 498 5.73 -9.30 18.46
C ALA A 498 6.57 -10.31 17.67
N SER A 499 6.58 -10.24 16.34
CA SER A 499 7.43 -11.11 15.52
C SER A 499 8.93 -10.82 15.70
N ALA A 500 9.34 -9.56 15.84
CA ALA A 500 10.72 -9.21 16.15
C ALA A 500 11.17 -9.80 17.49
N ARG A 501 10.33 -9.73 18.54
CA ARG A 501 10.59 -10.33 19.87
C ARG A 501 10.47 -11.86 19.88
N LEU A 502 9.63 -12.44 19.04
CA LEU A 502 9.56 -13.89 18.84
C LEU A 502 10.80 -14.41 18.10
N ALA A 503 11.40 -13.59 17.24
CA ALA A 503 12.65 -13.90 16.53
C ALA A 503 13.92 -13.71 17.38
N ASP A 504 13.89 -12.82 18.39
CA ASP A 504 15.05 -12.45 19.22
C ASP A 504 15.37 -13.43 20.37
N HIS A 505 14.85 -14.66 20.31
CA HIS A 505 15.01 -15.65 21.36
C HIS A 505 16.38 -16.35 21.31
N ASP A 506 17.42 -15.63 21.74
CA ASP A 506 18.64 -16.27 22.28
C ASP A 506 19.30 -15.49 23.44
N THR A 507 18.57 -14.64 24.15
CA THR A 507 19.06 -14.10 25.44
C THR A 507 18.03 -14.22 26.55
N THR A 508 18.19 -15.26 27.35
CA THR A 508 17.71 -15.27 28.74
C THR A 508 18.41 -14.16 29.51
N VAL A 509 17.83 -12.95 29.54
CA VAL A 509 18.19 -11.97 30.57
C VAL A 509 17.41 -12.34 31.82
N THR A 510 18.04 -13.21 32.62
CA THR A 510 17.79 -13.30 34.06
C THR A 510 17.99 -11.92 34.67
N ALA A 511 16.99 -11.50 35.45
CA ALA A 511 17.04 -10.27 36.24
C ALA A 511 18.23 -10.29 37.21
N THR A 512 19.31 -9.58 36.89
CA THR A 512 20.31 -9.08 37.85
C THR A 512 21.23 -8.06 37.16
N GLY A 513 21.30 -6.84 37.71
CA GLY A 513 22.42 -5.90 37.51
C GLY A 513 22.19 -4.79 36.49
N VAL A 514 21.62 -3.66 36.93
CA VAL A 514 21.90 -2.35 36.32
C VAL A 514 23.30 -1.96 36.79
N THR A 515 24.27 -1.92 35.89
CA THR A 515 25.56 -1.26 36.14
C THR A 515 25.56 0.09 35.46
N ASP A 516 25.87 1.11 36.27
CA ASP A 516 25.96 2.51 35.91
C ASP A 516 26.83 2.74 34.66
N GLY A 517 26.22 3.38 33.66
CA GLY A 517 26.89 3.91 32.47
C GLY A 517 26.26 5.25 32.14
N GLU A 518 26.97 6.32 32.45
CA GLU A 518 26.55 7.71 32.25
C GLU A 518 26.18 7.99 30.79
N GLY A 519 24.92 8.34 30.58
CA GLY A 519 24.39 8.74 29.29
C GLY A 519 22.89 8.94 29.40
N GLN A 520 22.49 10.16 29.75
CA GLN A 520 21.09 10.58 29.94
C GLN A 520 20.30 10.47 28.63
N ARG A 521 19.88 9.24 28.30
CA ARG A 521 18.85 8.93 27.31
C ARG A 521 17.50 8.92 28.03
N ASP A 522 16.49 9.36 27.32
CA ASP A 522 15.14 9.57 27.84
C ASP A 522 14.49 8.20 28.19
N ASP A 523 14.70 7.71 29.42
CA ASP A 523 14.15 6.47 30.00
C ASP A 523 12.62 6.30 29.82
N ARG A 524 11.92 7.38 29.45
CA ARG A 524 10.47 7.45 29.28
C ARG A 524 9.93 6.65 28.09
N GLY A 525 10.70 6.52 27.01
CA GLY A 525 10.26 5.81 25.80
C GLY A 525 10.46 4.29 25.86
N ASP A 526 11.37 3.83 26.71
CA ASP A 526 11.87 2.45 26.67
C ASP A 526 10.90 1.48 27.38
N VAL A 527 10.36 1.86 28.55
CA VAL A 527 9.43 1.01 29.32
C VAL A 527 8.09 0.82 28.62
N GLU A 528 7.55 1.87 27.99
CA GLU A 528 6.31 1.78 27.23
C GLU A 528 6.53 0.93 25.97
N ALA A 529 7.55 1.24 25.15
CA ALA A 529 7.87 0.43 23.97
C ALA A 529 8.09 -1.06 24.32
N GLU A 530 8.76 -1.33 25.45
CA GLU A 530 9.01 -2.67 25.97
C GLU A 530 7.71 -3.43 26.34
N LEU A 531 6.75 -2.77 26.97
CA LEU A 531 5.43 -3.35 27.27
C LEU A 531 4.64 -3.66 26.00
N PHE A 532 4.67 -2.75 25.03
CA PHE A 532 4.01 -2.89 23.74
C PHE A 532 4.64 -4.00 22.87
N ALA A 533 5.89 -4.40 23.13
CA ALA A 533 6.52 -5.55 22.48
C ALA A 533 6.31 -6.87 23.25
N ARG A 534 6.39 -6.85 24.59
CA ARG A 534 6.37 -8.04 25.45
C ARG A 534 4.99 -8.68 25.58
N ILE A 535 3.94 -7.87 25.77
CA ILE A 535 2.59 -8.38 26.03
C ILE A 535 2.01 -9.10 24.80
N PRO A 536 2.09 -8.54 23.57
CA PRO A 536 1.60 -9.24 22.38
C PRO A 536 2.35 -10.54 22.10
N ALA A 537 3.68 -10.57 22.28
CA ALA A 537 4.47 -11.79 22.13
C ALA A 537 4.05 -12.86 23.15
N ARG A 538 3.75 -12.47 24.40
CA ARG A 538 3.26 -13.39 25.44
C ARG A 538 1.85 -13.90 25.16
N VAL A 539 0.94 -13.04 24.71
CA VAL A 539 -0.43 -13.42 24.33
C VAL A 539 -0.42 -14.38 23.14
N LEU A 540 0.41 -14.12 22.13
CA LEU A 540 0.59 -15.03 21.00
C LEU A 540 1.16 -16.38 21.42
N ARG A 541 2.17 -16.43 22.30
CA ARG A 541 2.69 -17.69 22.85
C ARG A 541 1.66 -18.47 23.67
N PHE A 542 0.76 -17.78 24.36
CA PHE A 542 -0.28 -18.44 25.17
C PHE A 542 -1.30 -19.19 24.30
N TYR A 543 -1.77 -18.59 23.20
CA TYR A 543 -2.76 -19.21 22.31
C TYR A 543 -2.14 -20.05 21.18
N LEU A 544 -0.89 -19.78 20.81
CA LEU A 544 -0.15 -20.46 19.75
C LEU A 544 1.21 -20.92 20.29
N PRO A 545 1.24 -21.94 21.16
CA PRO A 545 2.47 -22.42 21.80
C PRO A 545 3.48 -23.00 20.79
N ASP A 546 3.02 -23.44 19.61
CA ASP A 546 3.82 -24.03 18.53
C ASP A 546 4.37 -22.99 17.53
N LEU A 547 4.41 -21.70 17.87
CA LEU A 547 5.14 -20.68 17.11
C LEU A 547 6.67 -20.84 17.25
N GLU A 548 7.19 -22.01 16.89
CA GLU A 548 8.52 -22.09 16.30
C GLU A 548 8.38 -21.51 14.87
N THR A 549 9.05 -20.38 14.60
CA THR A 549 9.03 -19.79 13.26
C THR A 549 9.50 -20.84 12.25
N PRO A 550 8.70 -21.23 11.24
CA PRO A 550 9.16 -22.18 10.24
C PRO A 550 10.39 -21.59 9.54
N VAL A 551 11.44 -22.41 9.36
CA VAL A 551 12.67 -22.02 8.64
C VAL A 551 12.25 -21.34 7.32
N PRO A 552 12.62 -20.07 7.07
CA PRO A 552 12.07 -19.29 5.94
C PRO A 552 12.22 -19.96 4.58
N LEU A 553 13.28 -20.77 4.40
CA LEU A 553 13.48 -21.60 3.22
C LEU A 553 12.35 -22.63 3.03
N ALA A 554 12.04 -23.40 4.08
CA ALA A 554 11.01 -24.45 4.02
C ALA A 554 9.60 -23.86 3.82
N GLU A 555 9.33 -22.71 4.47
CA GLU A 555 8.05 -22.02 4.31
C GLU A 555 7.88 -21.44 2.90
N ALA A 556 8.94 -20.86 2.33
CA ALA A 556 8.92 -20.38 0.96
C ALA A 556 8.70 -21.52 -0.06
N GLU A 557 9.30 -22.71 0.15
CA GLU A 557 9.06 -23.90 -0.68
C GLU A 557 7.60 -24.35 -0.62
N ARG A 558 7.05 -24.43 0.58
CA ARG A 558 5.65 -24.80 0.82
C ARG A 558 4.68 -23.81 0.16
N LEU A 559 4.91 -22.51 0.32
CA LEU A 559 4.05 -21.46 -0.27
C LEU A 559 4.14 -21.43 -1.80
N LEU A 560 5.34 -21.63 -2.37
CA LEU A 560 5.48 -21.73 -3.83
C LEU A 560 4.71 -22.95 -4.38
N GLY A 561 4.78 -24.10 -3.69
CA GLY A 561 3.99 -25.29 -4.05
C GLY A 561 2.48 -25.04 -3.96
N GLN A 562 2.02 -24.33 -2.93
CA GLN A 562 0.60 -23.94 -2.80
C GLN A 562 0.16 -22.99 -3.92
N TRP A 563 1.00 -22.03 -4.30
CA TRP A 563 0.71 -21.14 -5.43
C TRP A 563 0.58 -21.91 -6.74
N GLN A 564 1.41 -22.94 -6.98
CA GLN A 564 1.30 -23.77 -8.17
C GLN A 564 -0.06 -24.50 -8.27
N ALA A 565 -0.68 -24.82 -7.13
CA ALA A 565 -2.00 -25.47 -7.09
C ALA A 565 -3.17 -24.47 -7.15
N LEU A 566 -3.06 -23.33 -6.48
CA LEU A 566 -4.19 -22.42 -6.24
C LEU A 566 -4.14 -21.11 -7.05
N ALA A 567 -2.98 -20.76 -7.62
CA ALA A 567 -2.72 -19.53 -8.36
C ALA A 567 -3.04 -18.22 -7.61
N ASP A 568 -3.08 -18.23 -6.28
CA ASP A 568 -3.39 -17.07 -5.44
C ASP A 568 -2.23 -16.05 -5.39
N PRO A 569 -2.40 -14.79 -5.85
CA PRO A 569 -1.36 -13.76 -5.82
C PRO A 569 -0.84 -13.44 -4.42
N THR A 570 -1.68 -13.58 -3.38
CA THR A 570 -1.30 -13.30 -2.00
C THR A 570 -0.33 -14.35 -1.46
N VAL A 571 -0.52 -15.62 -1.82
CA VAL A 571 0.38 -16.73 -1.49
C VAL A 571 1.73 -16.53 -2.15
N LEU A 572 1.75 -16.13 -3.43
CA LEU A 572 3.00 -15.86 -4.14
C LEU A 572 3.80 -14.70 -3.54
N ARG A 573 3.11 -13.62 -3.11
CA ARG A 573 3.74 -12.50 -2.41
C ARG A 573 4.38 -12.95 -1.10
N ARG A 574 3.69 -13.78 -0.31
CA ARG A 574 4.24 -14.33 0.94
C ARG A 574 5.42 -15.27 0.65
N ALA A 575 5.34 -16.11 -0.38
CA ALA A 575 6.46 -16.95 -0.81
C ALA A 575 7.71 -16.13 -1.13
N LYS A 576 7.53 -14.98 -1.79
CA LYS A 576 8.62 -14.03 -2.09
C LYS A 576 9.23 -13.44 -0.83
N GLU A 577 8.42 -12.92 0.09
CA GLU A 577 8.90 -12.37 1.37
C GLU A 577 9.73 -13.39 2.16
N GLN A 578 9.28 -14.65 2.19
CA GLN A 578 10.00 -15.74 2.86
C GLN A 578 11.28 -16.15 2.11
N ALA A 579 11.27 -16.19 0.78
CA ALA A 579 12.46 -16.48 -0.01
C ALA A 579 13.53 -15.37 0.12
N GLU A 580 13.12 -14.10 0.15
CA GLU A 580 14.00 -12.95 0.42
C GLU A 580 14.56 -12.99 1.85
N ALA A 581 13.77 -13.44 2.83
CA ALA A 581 14.25 -13.68 4.19
C ALA A 581 15.28 -14.81 4.25
N ALA A 582 15.04 -15.93 3.55
CA ALA A 582 15.96 -17.06 3.48
C ALA A 582 17.32 -16.68 2.87
N VAL A 583 17.32 -15.87 1.81
CA VAL A 583 18.56 -15.34 1.21
C VAL A 583 19.31 -14.42 2.16
N ARG A 584 18.61 -13.54 2.90
CA ARG A 584 19.24 -12.62 3.87
C ARG A 584 19.86 -13.34 5.07
N GLN A 585 19.24 -14.44 5.51
CA GLN A 585 19.71 -15.23 6.65
C GLN A 585 20.91 -16.12 6.31
N GLY A 586 21.25 -16.30 5.03
CA GLY A 586 22.48 -16.96 4.61
C GLY A 586 22.52 -18.48 4.77
N GLY A 587 21.41 -19.13 5.15
CA GLY A 587 21.32 -20.58 5.35
C GLY A 587 22.24 -21.12 6.47
N THR A 588 21.98 -22.32 6.97
CA THR A 588 22.89 -22.99 7.91
C THR A 588 24.18 -23.52 7.26
N GLY A 589 24.32 -23.34 5.94
CA GLY A 589 25.51 -23.70 5.16
C GLY A 589 25.37 -23.35 3.66
N LEU A 590 26.46 -23.57 2.90
CA LEU A 590 26.54 -23.30 1.45
C LEU A 590 25.39 -23.94 0.63
N PRO A 591 24.94 -25.19 0.88
CA PRO A 591 23.84 -25.80 0.13
C PRO A 591 22.51 -25.06 0.30
N ASP A 592 22.21 -24.60 1.52
CA ASP A 592 20.95 -23.88 1.81
C ASP A 592 20.97 -22.48 1.20
N ALA A 593 22.13 -21.82 1.16
CA ALA A 593 22.28 -20.54 0.46
C ALA A 593 22.04 -20.68 -1.05
N VAL A 594 22.59 -21.72 -1.68
CA VAL A 594 22.33 -22.02 -3.11
C VAL A 594 20.84 -22.29 -3.33
N ARG A 595 20.21 -23.11 -2.48
CA ARG A 595 18.77 -23.41 -2.56
C ARG A 595 17.90 -22.17 -2.39
N ALA A 596 18.25 -21.27 -1.46
CA ALA A 596 17.52 -20.02 -1.23
C ALA A 596 17.53 -19.12 -2.48
N HIS A 597 18.68 -18.98 -3.15
CA HIS A 597 18.77 -18.22 -4.40
C HIS A 597 17.99 -18.88 -5.55
N VAL A 598 18.05 -20.21 -5.70
CA VAL A 598 17.23 -20.93 -6.69
C VAL A 598 15.74 -20.70 -6.42
N LEU A 599 15.31 -20.80 -5.16
CA LEU A 599 13.91 -20.61 -4.78
C LEU A 599 13.43 -19.19 -5.03
N LEU A 600 14.20 -18.18 -4.65
CA LEU A 600 13.87 -16.77 -4.93
C LEU A 600 13.76 -16.53 -6.44
N GLY A 601 14.70 -17.07 -7.24
CA GLY A 601 14.63 -17.02 -8.70
C GLY A 601 13.35 -17.65 -9.25
N ARG A 602 12.94 -18.82 -8.73
CA ARG A 602 11.69 -19.50 -9.13
C ARG A 602 10.45 -18.66 -8.79
N VAL A 603 10.42 -18.05 -7.61
CA VAL A 603 9.31 -17.16 -7.20
C VAL A 603 9.24 -15.92 -8.11
N LEU A 604 10.37 -15.29 -8.43
CA LEU A 604 10.42 -14.13 -9.33
C LEU A 604 9.97 -14.49 -10.76
N ARG A 605 10.40 -15.65 -11.26
CA ARG A 605 9.95 -16.17 -12.56
C ARG A 605 8.45 -16.51 -12.56
N ALA A 606 7.93 -17.07 -11.47
CA ALA A 606 6.49 -17.29 -11.28
C ALA A 606 5.70 -15.97 -11.28
N GLU A 607 6.20 -14.94 -10.57
CA GLU A 607 5.61 -13.59 -10.54
C GLU A 607 5.59 -12.99 -11.96
N ALA A 608 6.65 -13.18 -12.75
CA ALA A 608 6.71 -12.74 -14.14
C ALA A 608 5.65 -13.38 -15.05
N GLY A 609 5.14 -14.57 -14.69
CA GLY A 609 4.08 -15.27 -15.40
C GLY A 609 2.66 -14.76 -15.08
N THR A 610 2.49 -13.97 -14.03
CA THR A 610 1.18 -13.48 -13.58
C THR A 610 0.57 -12.45 -14.56
N ALA A 611 -0.76 -12.33 -14.57
CA ALA A 611 -1.44 -11.32 -15.40
C ALA A 611 -1.00 -9.88 -15.07
N ALA A 612 -0.72 -9.59 -13.80
CA ALA A 612 -0.27 -8.27 -13.35
C ALA A 612 1.14 -7.91 -13.88
N ALA A 613 2.03 -8.89 -14.03
CA ALA A 613 3.37 -8.65 -14.55
C ALA A 613 3.40 -8.49 -16.08
N ARG A 614 2.38 -8.99 -16.80
CA ARG A 614 2.30 -8.93 -18.27
C ARG A 614 2.10 -7.53 -18.84
N THR A 615 1.73 -6.54 -18.02
CA THR A 615 1.57 -5.15 -18.45
C THR A 615 2.87 -4.35 -18.27
N GLY A 616 3.40 -3.79 -19.36
CA GLY A 616 4.60 -2.96 -19.36
C GLY A 616 5.92 -3.75 -19.19
N ASP A 617 7.00 -3.04 -18.85
CA ASP A 617 8.36 -3.61 -18.75
C ASP A 617 8.58 -4.51 -17.51
N ARG A 618 7.54 -4.66 -16.68
CA ARG A 618 7.63 -5.37 -15.39
C ARG A 618 8.01 -6.84 -15.56
N ARG A 619 7.47 -7.52 -16.57
CA ARG A 619 7.81 -8.91 -16.87
C ARG A 619 9.30 -9.09 -17.16
N ALA A 620 9.87 -8.22 -17.99
CA ALA A 620 11.29 -8.27 -18.33
C ALA A 620 12.16 -7.99 -17.11
N GLN A 621 11.79 -7.02 -16.26
CA GLN A 621 12.50 -6.74 -15.02
C GLN A 621 12.53 -7.93 -14.06
N LEU A 622 11.39 -8.61 -13.86
CA LEU A 622 11.30 -9.78 -12.99
C LEU A 622 12.12 -10.96 -13.52
N LEU A 623 12.10 -11.20 -14.84
CA LEU A 623 12.92 -12.24 -15.45
C LEU A 623 14.42 -11.93 -15.37
N ASN A 624 14.83 -10.67 -15.53
CA ASN A 624 16.22 -10.26 -15.33
C ASN A 624 16.66 -10.45 -13.87
N ALA A 625 15.80 -10.13 -12.90
CA ALA A 625 16.06 -10.40 -11.49
C ALA A 625 16.19 -11.90 -11.20
N ALA A 626 15.31 -12.73 -11.77
CA ALA A 626 15.40 -14.19 -11.66
C ALA A 626 16.71 -14.72 -12.25
N VAL A 627 17.12 -14.26 -13.45
CA VAL A 627 18.41 -14.59 -14.07
C VAL A 627 19.58 -14.22 -13.15
N ALA A 628 19.53 -13.08 -12.47
CA ALA A 628 20.56 -12.67 -11.53
C ALA A 628 20.67 -13.63 -10.34
N GLU A 629 19.55 -14.02 -9.73
CA GLU A 629 19.54 -14.97 -8.61
C GLU A 629 20.01 -16.37 -9.03
N PHE A 630 19.57 -16.89 -10.19
CA PHE A 630 20.04 -18.17 -10.70
C PHE A 630 21.54 -18.14 -11.06
N THR A 631 22.04 -17.01 -11.55
CA THR A 631 23.48 -16.83 -11.82
C THR A 631 24.28 -16.86 -10.51
N ARG A 632 23.79 -16.25 -9.43
CA ARG A 632 24.43 -16.32 -8.10
C ARG A 632 24.44 -17.76 -7.59
N ALA A 633 23.30 -18.45 -7.64
CA ALA A 633 23.20 -19.86 -7.25
C ALA A 633 24.17 -20.75 -8.04
N HIS A 634 24.21 -20.60 -9.36
CA HIS A 634 25.09 -21.40 -10.22
C HIS A 634 26.58 -21.17 -9.95
N ARG A 635 26.98 -19.92 -9.64
CA ARG A 635 28.38 -19.57 -9.31
C ARG A 635 28.79 -20.04 -7.91
N ALA A 636 27.87 -19.99 -6.94
CA ALA A 636 28.14 -20.40 -5.57
C ALA A 636 28.17 -21.92 -5.38
N ALA A 637 27.44 -22.67 -6.23
CA ALA A 637 27.35 -24.12 -6.15
C ALA A 637 28.65 -24.83 -6.63
N PRO A 638 29.15 -25.84 -5.91
CA PRO A 638 30.31 -26.64 -6.35
C PRO A 638 30.10 -27.29 -7.73
N ALA A 639 31.18 -27.47 -8.48
CA ALA A 639 31.16 -28.22 -9.75
C ALA A 639 30.63 -29.64 -9.54
N GLY A 640 29.75 -30.10 -10.44
CA GLY A 640 29.11 -31.42 -10.35
C GLY A 640 28.04 -31.58 -9.26
N SER A 641 27.75 -30.54 -8.46
CA SER A 641 26.68 -30.62 -7.46
C SER A 641 25.28 -30.56 -8.11
N PRO A 642 24.26 -31.25 -7.56
CA PRO A 642 22.89 -31.20 -8.08
C PRO A 642 22.33 -29.78 -8.07
N GLY A 643 22.64 -28.98 -7.04
CA GLY A 643 22.24 -27.58 -6.95
C GLY A 643 22.79 -26.71 -8.10
N ARG A 644 24.00 -27.00 -8.60
CA ARG A 644 24.58 -26.30 -9.76
C ARG A 644 23.83 -26.65 -11.05
N SER A 645 23.48 -27.92 -11.24
CA SER A 645 22.70 -28.41 -12.38
C SER A 645 21.27 -27.86 -12.38
N GLU A 646 20.60 -27.81 -11.22
CA GLU A 646 19.27 -27.19 -11.10
C GLU A 646 19.31 -25.69 -11.41
N ALA A 647 20.27 -24.96 -10.84
CA ALA A 647 20.46 -23.54 -11.14
C ALA A 647 20.74 -23.30 -12.63
N ALA A 648 21.51 -24.19 -13.28
CA ALA A 648 21.78 -24.11 -14.71
C ALA A 648 20.50 -24.29 -15.56
N LEU A 649 19.64 -25.26 -15.22
CA LEU A 649 18.37 -25.50 -15.91
C LEU A 649 17.41 -24.31 -15.78
N GLU A 650 17.29 -23.73 -14.58
CA GLU A 650 16.43 -22.57 -14.32
C GLU A 650 16.98 -21.27 -14.95
N LEU A 651 18.31 -21.12 -14.98
CA LEU A 651 18.97 -20.02 -15.67
C LEU A 651 18.72 -20.08 -17.17
N ALA A 652 18.92 -21.26 -17.78
CA ALA A 652 18.58 -21.50 -19.18
C ALA A 652 17.08 -21.29 -19.43
N ALA A 653 16.21 -21.64 -18.47
CA ALA A 653 14.79 -21.38 -18.55
C ALA A 653 14.45 -19.91 -18.70
N SER A 654 14.97 -19.12 -17.76
CA SER A 654 14.66 -17.70 -17.65
C SER A 654 15.23 -16.93 -18.84
N ARG A 655 16.40 -17.33 -19.34
CA ARG A 655 17.00 -16.77 -20.57
C ARG A 655 16.17 -17.09 -21.81
N HIS A 656 15.69 -18.32 -21.96
CA HIS A 656 14.79 -18.65 -23.05
C HIS A 656 13.51 -17.78 -22.99
N GLU A 657 12.94 -17.57 -21.80
CA GLU A 657 11.79 -16.67 -21.66
C GLU A 657 12.08 -15.21 -22.00
N LEU A 658 13.26 -14.71 -21.64
CA LEU A 658 13.71 -13.38 -22.04
C LEU A 658 13.85 -13.26 -23.55
N TRP A 659 14.47 -14.23 -24.22
CA TRP A 659 14.54 -14.25 -25.69
C TRP A 659 13.14 -14.18 -26.32
N ARG A 660 12.15 -14.94 -25.81
CA ARG A 660 10.77 -14.86 -26.33
C ARG A 660 10.14 -13.48 -26.18
N LEU A 661 10.64 -12.64 -25.27
CA LEU A 661 10.16 -11.27 -25.06
C LEU A 661 10.97 -10.22 -25.82
N THR A 662 12.29 -10.38 -25.91
CA THR A 662 13.22 -9.38 -26.47
C THR A 662 13.67 -9.69 -27.89
N ALA A 663 13.52 -10.94 -28.33
CA ALA A 663 14.13 -11.51 -29.54
C ALA A 663 15.66 -11.38 -29.59
N ASP A 664 16.32 -11.12 -28.46
CA ASP A 664 17.78 -11.02 -28.38
C ASP A 664 18.43 -12.41 -28.32
N ILE A 665 19.11 -12.78 -29.41
CA ILE A 665 19.77 -14.08 -29.60
C ILE A 665 20.84 -14.33 -28.52
N ALA A 666 21.44 -13.27 -27.95
CA ALA A 666 22.45 -13.42 -26.89
C ALA A 666 21.93 -14.22 -25.69
N HIS A 667 20.62 -14.15 -25.40
CA HIS A 667 20.01 -14.96 -24.35
C HIS A 667 20.00 -16.45 -24.66
N LEU A 668 19.77 -16.86 -25.91
CA LEU A 668 19.81 -18.28 -26.31
C LEU A 668 21.22 -18.84 -26.26
N THR A 669 22.21 -18.10 -26.77
CA THR A 669 23.63 -18.50 -26.73
C THR A 669 24.09 -18.67 -25.28
N ALA A 670 23.81 -17.68 -24.42
CA ALA A 670 24.17 -17.77 -23.01
C ALA A 670 23.41 -18.88 -22.26
N ALA A 671 22.19 -19.25 -22.69
CA ALA A 671 21.48 -20.39 -22.12
C ALA A 671 22.15 -21.73 -22.49
N LEU A 672 22.61 -21.89 -23.72
CA LEU A 672 23.35 -23.08 -24.16
C LEU A 672 24.70 -23.22 -23.44
N ASP A 673 25.44 -22.12 -23.29
CA ASP A 673 26.76 -22.12 -22.63
C ASP A 673 26.67 -22.66 -21.21
N VAL A 674 25.63 -22.26 -20.46
CA VAL A 674 25.40 -22.71 -19.09
C VAL A 674 25.04 -24.20 -19.01
N LEU A 675 24.41 -24.76 -20.04
CA LEU A 675 24.08 -26.19 -20.09
C LEU A 675 25.27 -27.05 -20.55
N GLY A 676 26.36 -26.42 -21.04
CA GLY A 676 27.60 -27.08 -21.49
C GLY A 676 27.42 -27.96 -22.72
N VAL A 677 28.51 -28.51 -23.26
CA VAL A 677 28.51 -29.41 -24.44
C VAL A 677 28.26 -30.87 -24.00
N PRO A 678 27.60 -31.73 -24.79
CA PRO A 678 27.37 -33.13 -24.43
C PRO A 678 28.63 -33.95 -24.12
N SER A 679 29.79 -33.57 -24.67
CA SER A 679 31.05 -34.30 -24.55
C SER A 679 31.93 -33.90 -23.36
N ASP A 680 31.47 -33.06 -22.43
CA ASP A 680 32.30 -32.50 -21.36
C ASP A 680 32.51 -33.52 -20.20
N PRO A 681 33.72 -34.09 -20.02
CA PRO A 681 33.99 -35.06 -18.96
C PRO A 681 34.00 -34.45 -17.55
N ALA A 682 34.08 -33.11 -17.43
CA ALA A 682 33.97 -32.41 -16.14
C ALA A 682 32.52 -32.20 -15.66
N GLY A 683 31.53 -32.52 -16.51
CA GLY A 683 30.11 -32.19 -16.34
C GLY A 683 29.20 -33.41 -16.27
N HIS A 684 29.40 -34.31 -15.30
CA HIS A 684 28.45 -35.40 -15.06
C HIS A 684 27.14 -34.82 -14.51
N TRP A 685 26.13 -34.70 -15.37
CA TRP A 685 24.77 -34.35 -14.94
C TRP A 685 24.17 -35.52 -14.17
N PRO A 686 23.59 -35.29 -12.96
CA PRO A 686 22.88 -36.34 -12.25
C PRO A 686 21.86 -37.03 -13.16
N ALA A 687 21.77 -38.35 -13.10
CA ALA A 687 20.83 -39.14 -13.89
C ALA A 687 19.41 -38.53 -13.97
N PRO A 688 18.78 -38.07 -12.85
CA PRO A 688 17.43 -37.48 -12.91
C PRO A 688 17.34 -36.13 -13.65
N LEU A 689 18.45 -35.39 -13.77
CA LEU A 689 18.47 -34.06 -14.41
C LEU A 689 18.96 -34.11 -15.86
N ARG A 690 19.55 -35.22 -16.30
CA ARG A 690 20.11 -35.41 -17.65
C ARG A 690 19.05 -35.20 -18.74
N ARG A 691 17.89 -35.84 -18.59
CA ARG A 691 16.75 -35.72 -19.50
C ARG A 691 16.30 -34.27 -19.68
N ALA A 692 16.11 -33.54 -18.58
CA ALA A 692 15.68 -32.14 -18.60
C ALA A 692 16.69 -31.25 -19.35
N ARG A 693 17.99 -31.51 -19.18
CA ARG A 693 19.06 -30.80 -19.87
C ARG A 693 19.04 -31.06 -21.38
N LEU A 694 18.96 -32.33 -21.80
CA LEU A 694 18.91 -32.74 -23.22
C LEU A 694 17.73 -32.06 -23.94
N LEU A 695 16.53 -32.18 -23.39
CA LEU A 695 15.33 -31.57 -23.97
C LEU A 695 15.43 -30.04 -24.03
N ARG A 696 16.01 -29.40 -23.01
CA ARG A 696 16.19 -27.95 -23.00
C ARG A 696 17.21 -27.48 -24.03
N ARG A 697 18.37 -28.14 -24.11
CA ARG A 697 19.40 -27.85 -25.11
C ARG A 697 18.85 -28.04 -26.51
N GLY A 698 18.16 -29.15 -26.77
CA GLY A 698 17.51 -29.44 -28.04
C GLY A 698 16.54 -28.33 -28.48
N ARG A 699 15.67 -27.88 -27.57
CA ARG A 699 14.76 -26.76 -27.83
C ARG A 699 15.51 -25.46 -28.15
N LEU A 700 16.53 -25.12 -27.36
CA LEU A 700 17.34 -23.92 -27.56
C LEU A 700 18.10 -23.94 -28.90
N LEU A 701 18.63 -25.10 -29.29
CA LEU A 701 19.30 -25.30 -30.58
C LEU A 701 18.32 -25.16 -31.75
N LEU A 702 17.10 -25.69 -31.60
CA LEU A 702 16.03 -25.51 -32.59
C LEU A 702 15.67 -24.03 -32.75
N ASP A 703 15.47 -23.30 -31.65
CA ASP A 703 15.13 -21.87 -31.67
C ASP A 703 16.31 -20.99 -32.17
N LEU A 704 17.55 -21.48 -32.11
CA LEU A 704 18.75 -20.87 -32.70
C LEU A 704 18.96 -21.19 -34.19
N GLY A 705 18.11 -22.03 -34.81
CA GLY A 705 18.28 -22.46 -36.20
C GLY A 705 19.39 -23.50 -36.41
N ARG A 706 19.73 -24.30 -35.38
CA ARG A 706 20.72 -25.39 -35.45
C ARG A 706 20.06 -26.76 -35.31
N PRO A 707 19.15 -27.15 -36.22
CA PRO A 707 18.34 -28.37 -36.07
C PRO A 707 19.17 -29.65 -36.09
N GLY A 708 20.24 -29.72 -36.88
CA GLY A 708 21.12 -30.89 -36.94
C GLY A 708 21.78 -31.24 -35.59
N GLU A 709 22.08 -30.23 -34.77
CA GLU A 709 22.59 -30.43 -33.40
C GLU A 709 21.48 -30.68 -32.38
N ALA A 710 20.27 -30.19 -32.64
CA ALA A 710 19.10 -30.41 -31.79
C ALA A 710 18.61 -31.86 -31.84
N VAL A 711 18.61 -32.47 -33.04
CA VAL A 711 18.14 -33.84 -33.29
C VAL A 711 18.74 -34.89 -32.33
N PRO A 712 20.07 -35.04 -32.16
CA PRO A 712 20.62 -36.05 -31.27
C PRO A 712 20.22 -35.83 -29.80
N GLU A 713 20.19 -34.59 -29.33
CA GLU A 713 19.82 -34.24 -27.95
C GLU A 713 18.34 -34.56 -27.68
N LEU A 714 17.45 -34.19 -28.61
CA LEU A 714 16.01 -34.44 -28.51
C LEU A 714 15.69 -35.93 -28.64
N ARG A 715 16.39 -36.66 -29.51
CA ARG A 715 16.22 -38.11 -29.68
C ARG A 715 16.59 -38.86 -28.40
N GLU A 716 17.75 -38.56 -27.81
CA GLU A 716 18.16 -39.15 -26.53
C GLU A 716 17.18 -38.76 -25.41
N GLY A 717 16.76 -37.49 -25.35
CA GLY A 717 15.78 -37.02 -24.36
C GLY A 717 14.41 -37.72 -24.48
N CYS A 718 13.91 -37.95 -25.69
CA CYS A 718 12.67 -38.68 -25.92
C CYS A 718 12.80 -40.17 -25.58
N ALA A 719 13.92 -40.80 -25.93
CA ALA A 719 14.19 -42.20 -25.58
C ALA A 719 14.21 -42.40 -24.04
N LEU A 720 14.78 -41.45 -23.30
CA LEU A 720 14.74 -41.47 -21.83
C LEU A 720 13.30 -41.33 -21.30
N LEU A 721 12.52 -40.40 -21.83
CA LEU A 721 11.09 -40.24 -21.48
C LEU A 721 10.28 -41.53 -21.73
N ASP A 722 10.55 -42.23 -22.83
CA ASP A 722 9.91 -43.50 -23.14
C ASP A 722 10.33 -44.60 -22.16
N SER A 723 11.63 -44.70 -21.87
CA SER A 723 12.16 -45.71 -20.92
C SER A 723 11.65 -45.53 -19.49
N GLU A 724 11.39 -44.28 -19.09
CA GLU A 724 10.88 -43.91 -17.77
C GLU A 724 9.34 -44.00 -17.68
N GLY A 725 8.64 -44.26 -18.78
CA GLY A 725 7.18 -44.28 -18.81
C GLY A 725 6.55 -42.91 -18.48
N ALA A 726 7.17 -41.82 -18.93
CA ALA A 726 6.71 -40.46 -18.62
C ALA A 726 5.29 -40.18 -19.16
N PRO A 727 4.49 -39.34 -18.47
CA PRO A 727 3.13 -39.01 -18.91
C PRO A 727 3.12 -38.24 -20.24
N ASP A 728 2.02 -38.36 -20.98
CA ASP A 728 1.85 -37.75 -22.31
C ASP A 728 2.00 -36.23 -22.32
N ALA A 729 1.59 -35.56 -21.23
CA ALA A 729 1.79 -34.11 -21.05
C ALA A 729 3.26 -33.68 -21.12
N VAL A 730 4.21 -34.56 -20.80
CA VAL A 730 5.66 -34.30 -20.88
C VAL A 730 6.24 -34.84 -22.18
N ARG A 731 5.76 -35.99 -22.68
CA ARG A 731 6.22 -36.61 -23.92
C ARG A 731 5.84 -35.79 -25.16
N GLY A 732 4.61 -35.31 -25.23
CA GLY A 732 4.07 -34.64 -26.41
C GLY A 732 4.89 -33.42 -26.86
N PRO A 733 5.22 -32.45 -25.98
CA PRO A 733 6.04 -31.31 -26.35
C PRO A 733 7.45 -31.69 -26.82
N ALA A 734 8.07 -32.68 -26.18
CA ALA A 734 9.40 -33.18 -26.55
C ALA A 734 9.41 -33.84 -27.93
N LEU A 735 8.40 -34.67 -28.22
CA LEU A 735 8.20 -35.30 -29.52
C LEU A 735 7.92 -34.27 -30.62
N LEU A 736 7.16 -33.23 -30.31
CA LEU A 736 6.90 -32.13 -31.25
C LEU A 736 8.18 -31.34 -31.57
N ASP A 737 9.03 -31.08 -30.57
CA ASP A 737 10.33 -30.46 -30.79
C ASP A 737 11.25 -31.35 -31.62
N LEU A 738 11.27 -32.66 -31.37
CA LEU A 738 12.01 -33.63 -32.17
C LEU A 738 11.53 -33.64 -33.63
N ALA A 739 10.21 -33.71 -33.86
CA ALA A 739 9.62 -33.69 -35.19
C ALA A 739 9.99 -32.42 -35.96
N ARG A 740 9.93 -31.25 -35.29
CA ARG A 740 10.34 -29.96 -35.88
C ARG A 740 11.83 -29.92 -36.19
N ALA A 741 12.68 -30.46 -35.31
CA ALA A 741 14.12 -30.52 -35.53
C ALA A 741 14.48 -31.43 -36.70
N LEU A 742 13.90 -32.64 -36.78
CA LEU A 742 14.10 -33.57 -37.88
C LEU A 742 13.67 -32.96 -39.22
N HIS A 743 12.50 -32.32 -39.22
CA HIS A 743 11.97 -31.62 -40.39
C HIS A 743 12.89 -30.49 -40.85
N ALA A 744 13.30 -29.61 -39.93
CA ALA A 744 14.16 -28.47 -40.24
C ALA A 744 15.59 -28.86 -40.63
N SER A 745 16.11 -30.01 -40.18
CA SER A 745 17.42 -30.51 -40.60
C SER A 745 17.42 -31.16 -41.99
N GLY A 746 16.26 -31.36 -42.62
CA GLY A 746 16.14 -32.17 -43.84
C GLY A 746 16.50 -33.64 -43.64
N ALA A 747 16.41 -34.13 -42.39
CA ALA A 747 16.67 -35.52 -42.02
C ALA A 747 15.45 -36.41 -42.29
N ASP A 748 15.58 -37.72 -42.05
CA ASP A 748 14.58 -38.77 -42.28
C ASP A 748 13.12 -38.32 -42.08
N GLY A 749 12.42 -38.10 -43.20
CA GLY A 749 11.02 -37.65 -43.20
C GLY A 749 10.06 -38.66 -42.57
N ALA A 750 10.40 -39.95 -42.56
CA ALA A 750 9.60 -40.97 -41.91
C ALA A 750 9.74 -40.88 -40.38
N GLU A 751 10.95 -40.64 -39.87
CA GLU A 751 11.17 -40.41 -38.43
C GLU A 751 10.47 -39.12 -37.97
N ALA A 752 10.56 -38.04 -38.75
CA ALA A 752 9.86 -36.79 -38.45
C ALA A 752 8.34 -36.97 -38.39
N HIS A 753 7.78 -37.73 -39.33
CA HIS A 753 6.36 -38.05 -39.35
C HIS A 753 5.94 -38.94 -38.16
N ASP A 754 6.70 -39.99 -37.83
CA ASP A 754 6.42 -40.84 -36.66
C ASP A 754 6.44 -40.04 -35.35
N ALA A 755 7.47 -39.21 -35.15
CA ALA A 755 7.57 -38.35 -33.98
C ALA A 755 6.36 -37.41 -33.87
N LEU A 756 5.90 -36.86 -35.00
CA LEU A 756 4.72 -36.00 -35.05
C LEU A 756 3.42 -36.74 -34.72
N VAL A 757 3.20 -37.93 -35.29
CA VAL A 757 2.02 -38.77 -34.99
C VAL A 757 1.99 -39.15 -33.51
N ARG A 758 3.15 -39.48 -32.93
CA ARG A 758 3.27 -39.75 -31.50
C ARG A 758 3.00 -38.50 -30.65
N ALA A 759 3.46 -37.32 -31.08
CA ALA A 759 3.15 -36.05 -30.42
C ALA A 759 1.65 -35.74 -30.45
N GLU A 760 0.98 -35.98 -31.59
CA GLU A 760 -0.48 -35.79 -31.73
C GLU A 760 -1.27 -36.74 -30.82
N ARG A 761 -0.86 -38.01 -30.72
CA ARG A 761 -1.47 -38.96 -29.78
C ARG A 761 -1.29 -38.52 -28.34
N ALA A 762 -0.10 -38.06 -27.97
CA ALA A 762 0.20 -37.54 -26.63
C ALA A 762 -0.50 -36.21 -26.33
N ALA A 763 -0.89 -35.44 -27.35
CA ALA A 763 -1.61 -34.19 -27.14
C ALA A 763 -3.01 -34.39 -26.55
N ALA A 764 -3.65 -35.55 -26.79
CA ALA A 764 -4.97 -35.91 -26.26
C ALA A 764 -5.96 -34.72 -26.26
N ASP A 765 -6.38 -34.27 -25.07
CA ASP A 765 -7.34 -33.17 -24.84
C ASP A 765 -6.66 -31.80 -24.63
N ASP A 766 -5.33 -31.67 -24.73
CA ASP A 766 -4.64 -30.36 -24.64
C ASP A 766 -4.80 -29.57 -25.96
N PRO A 767 -5.64 -28.51 -25.98
CA PRO A 767 -5.90 -27.77 -27.21
C PRO A 767 -4.68 -26.99 -27.71
N ALA A 768 -3.79 -26.54 -26.82
CA ALA A 768 -2.63 -25.73 -27.19
C ALA A 768 -1.53 -26.59 -27.82
N LEU A 769 -1.29 -27.78 -27.25
CA LEU A 769 -0.37 -28.75 -27.83
C LEU A 769 -0.92 -29.32 -29.14
N ARG A 770 -2.21 -29.63 -29.20
CA ARG A 770 -2.89 -30.10 -30.43
C ARG A 770 -2.79 -29.09 -31.56
N LEU A 771 -3.05 -27.81 -31.28
CA LEU A 771 -2.86 -26.71 -32.25
C LEU A 771 -1.40 -26.66 -32.75
N SER A 772 -0.44 -26.83 -31.85
CA SER A 772 0.99 -26.79 -32.18
C SER A 772 1.45 -27.98 -33.02
N CYS A 773 0.84 -29.16 -32.81
CA CYS A 773 1.07 -30.35 -33.63
C CYS A 773 0.45 -30.19 -35.02
N LEU A 774 -0.80 -29.72 -35.12
CA LEU A 774 -1.45 -29.50 -36.42
C LEU A 774 -0.71 -28.46 -37.27
N ALA A 775 -0.19 -27.39 -36.65
CA ALA A 775 0.65 -26.42 -37.36
C ALA A 775 1.96 -27.04 -37.86
N ALA A 776 2.57 -27.94 -37.10
CA ALA A 776 3.77 -28.66 -37.53
C ALA A 776 3.45 -29.69 -38.63
N ARG A 777 2.30 -30.35 -38.56
CA ARG A 777 1.79 -31.25 -39.61
C ARG A 777 1.56 -30.51 -40.92
N ALA A 778 0.93 -29.36 -40.84
CA ALA A 778 0.69 -28.52 -42.00
C ALA A 778 2.02 -28.11 -42.67
N ALA A 779 3.00 -27.66 -41.89
CA ALA A 779 4.33 -27.34 -42.39
C ALA A 779 5.05 -28.54 -43.01
N PHE A 780 4.95 -29.72 -42.37
CA PHE A 780 5.54 -30.96 -42.88
C PHE A 780 4.97 -31.34 -44.26
N HIS A 781 3.65 -31.35 -44.41
CA HIS A 781 3.00 -31.65 -45.69
C HIS A 781 3.27 -30.57 -46.74
N ASP A 782 3.30 -29.29 -46.36
CA ASP A 782 3.57 -28.19 -47.29
C ASP A 782 4.98 -28.31 -47.89
N ALA A 783 5.97 -28.61 -47.07
CA ALA A 783 7.34 -28.85 -47.49
C ALA A 783 7.52 -30.15 -48.29
N ALA A 784 6.74 -31.20 -47.99
CA ALA A 784 6.70 -32.43 -48.76
C ALA A 784 5.97 -32.29 -50.11
N GLY A 785 5.31 -31.15 -50.36
CA GLY A 785 4.51 -30.90 -51.56
C GLY A 785 3.11 -31.53 -51.54
N ASP A 786 2.68 -32.12 -50.43
CA ASP A 786 1.33 -32.66 -50.23
C ASP A 786 0.37 -31.54 -49.83
N HIS A 787 0.08 -30.68 -50.81
CA HIS A 787 -0.70 -29.48 -50.61
C HIS A 787 -2.14 -29.69 -50.08
N PRO A 788 -2.90 -30.73 -50.50
CA PRO A 788 -4.21 -30.99 -49.94
C PRO A 788 -4.17 -31.30 -48.44
N ALA A 789 -3.23 -32.17 -48.01
CA ALA A 789 -3.07 -32.50 -46.59
C ALA A 789 -2.58 -31.31 -45.76
N ALA A 790 -1.71 -30.47 -46.35
CA ALA A 790 -1.27 -29.23 -45.72
C ALA A 790 -2.43 -28.26 -45.50
N ASP A 791 -3.26 -28.02 -46.51
CA ASP A 791 -4.41 -27.13 -46.44
C ASP A 791 -5.44 -27.61 -45.41
N GLU A 792 -5.72 -28.91 -45.35
CA GLU A 792 -6.61 -29.51 -44.32
C GLU A 792 -6.06 -29.33 -42.90
N ALA A 793 -4.75 -29.53 -42.71
CA ALA A 793 -4.10 -29.34 -41.42
C ALA A 793 -4.09 -27.87 -40.99
N TYR A 794 -3.82 -26.93 -41.90
CA TYR A 794 -3.91 -25.48 -41.62
C TYR A 794 -5.34 -25.06 -41.27
N GLU A 795 -6.33 -25.55 -42.01
CA GLU A 795 -7.75 -25.24 -41.77
C GLU A 795 -8.21 -25.76 -40.40
N THR A 796 -7.83 -27.00 -40.06
CA THR A 796 -8.12 -27.58 -38.75
C THR A 796 -7.44 -26.81 -37.62
N ALA A 797 -6.16 -26.45 -37.80
CA ALA A 797 -5.42 -25.64 -36.85
C ALA A 797 -6.06 -24.24 -36.68
N ALA A 798 -6.49 -23.62 -37.78
CA ALA A 798 -7.18 -22.34 -37.74
C ALA A 798 -8.49 -22.47 -36.97
N MET A 799 -9.31 -23.50 -37.19
CA MET A 799 -10.55 -23.71 -36.43
C MET A 799 -10.34 -23.84 -34.91
N LEU A 800 -9.21 -24.41 -34.47
CA LEU A 800 -8.88 -24.53 -33.05
C LEU A 800 -8.27 -23.27 -32.44
N ALA A 801 -7.68 -22.39 -33.25
CA ALA A 801 -7.04 -21.17 -32.77
C ALA A 801 -8.10 -20.08 -32.45
N PRO A 802 -8.06 -19.43 -31.27
CA PRO A 802 -9.01 -18.37 -30.93
C PRO A 802 -8.99 -17.23 -31.97
N PRO A 803 -10.16 -16.66 -32.35
CA PRO A 803 -10.32 -15.76 -33.50
C PRO A 803 -9.43 -14.50 -33.45
N ASP A 804 -9.18 -13.96 -32.25
CA ASP A 804 -8.37 -12.74 -32.07
C ASP A 804 -7.00 -13.03 -31.43
N SER A 805 -6.50 -14.27 -31.54
CA SER A 805 -5.20 -14.63 -30.98
C SER A 805 -4.05 -14.30 -31.93
N VAL A 806 -2.92 -13.83 -31.37
CA VAL A 806 -1.65 -13.68 -32.11
C VAL A 806 -1.27 -14.99 -32.80
N ARG A 807 -1.53 -16.12 -32.13
CA ARG A 807 -1.26 -17.46 -32.66
C ARG A 807 -2.05 -17.78 -33.94
N ARG A 808 -3.33 -17.38 -34.01
CA ARG A 808 -4.13 -17.49 -35.23
C ARG A 808 -3.54 -16.64 -36.35
N CYS A 809 -3.18 -15.39 -36.05
CA CYS A 809 -2.57 -14.49 -37.03
C CYS A 809 -1.28 -15.08 -37.61
N GLU A 810 -0.38 -15.60 -36.78
CA GLU A 810 0.86 -16.28 -37.22
C GLU A 810 0.55 -17.46 -38.14
N LEU A 811 -0.37 -18.33 -37.72
CA LEU A 811 -0.75 -19.53 -38.48
C LEU A 811 -1.32 -19.17 -39.86
N LEU A 812 -2.28 -18.24 -39.91
CA LEU A 812 -2.90 -17.79 -41.15
C LEU A 812 -1.89 -17.07 -42.06
N THR A 813 -0.92 -16.36 -41.49
CA THR A 813 0.15 -15.72 -42.27
C THR A 813 1.01 -16.77 -42.98
N VAL A 814 1.44 -17.80 -42.26
CA VAL A 814 2.25 -18.90 -42.85
C VAL A 814 1.45 -19.66 -43.92
N TRP A 815 0.17 -19.96 -43.66
CA TRP A 815 -0.70 -20.61 -44.64
C TRP A 815 -0.92 -19.74 -45.88
N GLY A 816 -1.24 -18.47 -45.68
CA GLY A 816 -1.43 -17.49 -46.76
C GLY A 816 -0.18 -17.31 -47.62
N GLU A 817 1.02 -17.35 -47.03
CA GLU A 817 2.29 -17.34 -47.76
C GLU A 817 2.50 -18.59 -48.60
N SER A 818 2.21 -19.79 -48.05
CA SER A 818 2.24 -21.04 -48.83
C SER A 818 1.30 -20.96 -50.03
N LEU A 819 0.04 -20.56 -49.80
CA LEU A 819 -0.96 -20.39 -50.84
C LEU A 819 -0.53 -19.35 -51.88
N LEU A 820 0.08 -18.23 -51.48
CA LEU A 820 0.57 -17.19 -52.37
C LEU A 820 1.76 -17.67 -53.22
N ARG A 821 2.71 -18.41 -52.62
CA ARG A 821 3.83 -19.04 -53.37
C ARG A 821 3.30 -19.97 -54.45
N ARG A 822 2.34 -20.83 -54.11
CA ARG A 822 1.67 -21.73 -55.06
C ARG A 822 0.87 -20.94 -56.10
N ALA A 823 0.15 -19.89 -55.71
CA ALA A 823 -0.63 -19.04 -56.62
C ALA A 823 0.24 -18.26 -57.61
N SER A 824 1.50 -18.00 -57.25
CA SER A 824 2.49 -17.34 -58.10
C SER A 824 2.98 -18.24 -59.25
N ARG A 825 2.68 -19.54 -59.24
CA ARG A 825 2.94 -20.44 -60.38
C ARG A 825 1.95 -20.20 -61.53
N PRO A 826 2.31 -20.53 -62.78
CA PRO A 826 1.44 -20.29 -63.94
C PRO A 826 0.05 -20.95 -63.85
N ASP A 827 -0.05 -22.09 -63.18
CA ASP A 827 -1.28 -22.87 -62.93
C ASP A 827 -2.01 -22.48 -61.63
N GLY A 828 -1.51 -21.48 -60.90
CA GLY A 828 -2.00 -21.08 -59.57
C GLY A 828 -3.32 -20.30 -59.52
N ALA A 829 -4.05 -20.18 -60.64
CA ALA A 829 -5.27 -19.38 -60.71
C ALA A 829 -6.37 -19.85 -59.73
N GLY A 830 -6.50 -21.16 -59.52
CA GLY A 830 -7.55 -21.74 -58.66
C GLY A 830 -7.38 -21.52 -57.15
N ILE A 831 -6.24 -20.99 -56.71
CA ILE A 831 -5.89 -20.85 -55.28
C ILE A 831 -5.62 -19.40 -54.85
N VAL A 832 -5.56 -18.46 -55.80
CA VAL A 832 -5.21 -17.07 -55.51
C VAL A 832 -6.26 -16.36 -54.64
N ASP A 833 -7.55 -16.64 -54.88
CA ASP A 833 -8.64 -16.10 -54.06
C ASP A 833 -8.56 -16.64 -52.61
N ARG A 834 -8.18 -17.91 -52.45
CA ARG A 834 -7.98 -18.50 -51.12
C ARG A 834 -6.80 -17.84 -50.40
N ALA A 835 -5.69 -17.59 -51.09
CA ALA A 835 -4.53 -16.89 -50.55
C ALA A 835 -4.91 -15.49 -50.05
N GLU A 836 -5.64 -14.72 -50.86
CA GLU A 836 -6.12 -13.38 -50.49
C GLU A 836 -7.00 -13.43 -49.24
N ASN A 837 -8.00 -14.31 -49.21
CA ASN A 837 -8.96 -14.42 -48.11
C ASN A 837 -8.26 -14.77 -46.79
N VAL A 838 -7.36 -15.76 -46.80
CA VAL A 838 -6.60 -16.18 -45.61
C VAL A 838 -5.72 -15.04 -45.09
N LEU A 839 -5.05 -14.30 -45.98
CA LEU A 839 -4.20 -13.16 -45.59
C LEU A 839 -5.01 -11.98 -45.05
N ARG A 840 -6.20 -11.69 -45.60
CA ARG A 840 -7.11 -10.68 -45.04
C ARG A 840 -7.62 -11.06 -43.67
N GLU A 841 -7.90 -12.34 -43.45
CA GLU A 841 -8.28 -12.85 -42.13
C GLU A 841 -7.13 -12.70 -41.12
N ALA A 842 -5.89 -13.02 -41.52
CA ALA A 842 -4.70 -12.76 -40.70
C ALA A 842 -4.59 -11.28 -40.32
N LEU A 843 -4.78 -10.37 -41.28
CA LEU A 843 -4.75 -8.92 -41.02
C LEU A 843 -5.86 -8.46 -40.06
N LYS A 844 -7.04 -9.10 -40.09
CA LYS A 844 -8.15 -8.81 -39.18
C LYS A 844 -7.81 -9.16 -37.73
N ALA A 845 -7.12 -10.27 -37.51
CA ALA A 845 -6.67 -10.70 -36.18
C ALA A 845 -5.45 -9.91 -35.66
N LEU A 846 -4.81 -9.09 -36.50
CA LEU A 846 -3.59 -8.36 -36.15
C LEU A 846 -3.89 -7.04 -35.40
N PRO A 847 -3.24 -6.78 -34.24
CA PRO A 847 -3.35 -5.49 -33.55
C PRO A 847 -2.94 -4.30 -34.42
N ALA A 848 -3.65 -3.16 -34.28
CA ALA A 848 -3.48 -1.98 -35.14
C ALA A 848 -2.04 -1.42 -35.20
N ARG A 849 -1.28 -1.52 -34.09
CA ARG A 849 0.10 -1.01 -33.97
C ARG A 849 1.18 -2.09 -34.11
N SER A 850 0.85 -3.26 -34.66
CA SER A 850 1.84 -4.32 -34.84
C SER A 850 2.86 -4.00 -35.94
N ALA A 851 4.14 -4.30 -35.68
CA ALA A 851 5.21 -4.18 -36.66
C ALA A 851 5.02 -5.10 -37.89
N GLN A 852 4.23 -6.17 -37.76
CA GLN A 852 3.93 -7.10 -38.86
C GLN A 852 2.92 -6.53 -39.87
N ARG A 853 2.27 -5.40 -39.58
CA ARG A 853 1.20 -4.84 -40.42
C ARG A 853 1.66 -4.56 -41.85
N GLY A 854 2.84 -3.95 -42.01
CA GLY A 854 3.40 -3.68 -43.33
C GLY A 854 3.66 -4.95 -44.14
N ARG A 855 4.12 -6.02 -43.49
CA ARG A 855 4.35 -7.33 -44.13
C ARG A 855 3.05 -7.95 -44.63
N LEU A 856 2.03 -8.04 -43.77
CA LEU A 856 0.73 -8.60 -44.14
C LEU A 856 0.03 -7.80 -45.25
N GLN A 857 0.06 -6.46 -45.19
CA GLN A 857 -0.46 -5.62 -46.27
C GLN A 857 0.30 -5.84 -47.58
N GLY A 858 1.62 -6.07 -47.51
CA GLY A 858 2.45 -6.42 -48.65
C GLY A 858 2.04 -7.74 -49.31
N LEU A 859 1.84 -8.78 -48.50
CA LEU A 859 1.38 -10.10 -48.96
C LEU A 859 0.00 -10.04 -49.61
N ILE A 860 -0.96 -9.33 -49.02
CA ILE A 860 -2.30 -9.14 -49.61
C ILE A 860 -2.19 -8.38 -50.95
N GLY A 861 -1.37 -7.32 -50.98
CA GLY A 861 -1.11 -6.57 -52.21
C GLY A 861 -0.50 -7.44 -53.31
N SER A 862 0.42 -8.35 -52.95
CA SER A 862 0.99 -9.32 -53.88
C SER A 862 -0.04 -10.37 -54.33
N ALA A 863 -0.91 -10.86 -53.44
CA ALA A 863 -2.00 -11.77 -53.81
C ALA A 863 -2.97 -11.14 -54.84
N LEU A 864 -3.36 -9.87 -54.65
CA LEU A 864 -4.16 -9.12 -55.61
C LEU A 864 -3.45 -8.91 -56.94
N ALA A 865 -2.13 -8.69 -56.93
CA ALA A 865 -1.33 -8.62 -58.14
C ALA A 865 -1.31 -9.95 -58.91
N GLN A 866 -1.18 -11.08 -58.21
CA GLN A 866 -1.29 -12.41 -58.81
C GLN A 866 -2.71 -12.69 -59.32
N ARG A 867 -3.75 -12.22 -58.61
CA ARG A 867 -5.14 -12.34 -59.04
C ARG A 867 -5.40 -11.56 -60.33
N PHE A 868 -4.88 -10.33 -60.44
CA PHE A 868 -4.87 -9.57 -61.69
C PHE A 868 -4.13 -10.33 -62.81
N ARG A 869 -2.97 -10.92 -62.53
CA ARG A 869 -2.20 -11.68 -63.52
C ARG A 869 -3.01 -12.83 -64.13
N HIS A 870 -3.78 -13.54 -63.30
CA HIS A 870 -4.55 -14.71 -63.71
C HIS A 870 -5.92 -14.36 -64.31
N LEU A 871 -6.61 -13.35 -63.75
CA LEU A 871 -8.00 -13.04 -64.10
C LEU A 871 -8.17 -11.77 -64.95
N GLY A 872 -7.15 -10.90 -65.01
CA GLY A 872 -7.19 -9.62 -65.74
C GLY A 872 -8.10 -8.56 -65.12
N PHE A 873 -8.57 -8.75 -63.88
CA PHE A 873 -9.53 -7.85 -63.24
C PHE A 873 -8.85 -6.55 -62.76
N LEU A 874 -9.01 -5.48 -63.53
CA LEU A 874 -8.29 -4.21 -63.32
C LEU A 874 -8.42 -3.60 -61.90
N PRO A 875 -9.56 -3.69 -61.19
CA PRO A 875 -9.66 -3.20 -59.81
C PRO A 875 -8.65 -3.83 -58.85
N ASP A 876 -8.29 -5.11 -59.02
CA ASP A 876 -7.28 -5.78 -58.19
C ASP A 876 -5.92 -5.10 -58.32
N LEU A 877 -5.57 -4.62 -59.52
CA LEU A 877 -4.32 -3.89 -59.75
C LEU A 877 -4.31 -2.54 -59.01
N TYR A 878 -5.46 -1.85 -58.95
CA TYR A 878 -5.58 -0.59 -58.21
C TYR A 878 -5.55 -0.79 -56.70
N GLU A 879 -6.23 -1.81 -56.19
CA GLU A 879 -6.21 -2.15 -54.78
C GLU A 879 -4.83 -2.65 -54.34
N SER A 880 -4.18 -3.50 -55.15
CA SER A 880 -2.80 -3.94 -54.96
C SER A 880 -1.86 -2.73 -54.82
N ARG A 881 -1.91 -1.77 -55.76
CA ARG A 881 -1.12 -0.54 -55.70
C ARG A 881 -1.37 0.25 -54.42
N HIS A 882 -2.64 0.35 -54.00
CA HIS A 882 -3.01 1.07 -52.79
C HIS A 882 -2.45 0.39 -51.53
N LEU A 883 -2.66 -0.91 -51.39
CA LEU A 883 -2.20 -1.70 -50.24
C LEU A 883 -0.68 -1.78 -50.16
N LEU A 884 0.02 -2.00 -51.27
CA LEU A 884 1.48 -1.96 -51.33
C LEU A 884 2.02 -0.57 -50.94
N GLY A 885 1.35 0.51 -51.38
CA GLY A 885 1.68 1.87 -50.96
C GLY A 885 1.50 2.10 -49.45
N GLN A 886 0.48 1.50 -48.82
CA GLN A 886 0.32 1.51 -47.37
C GLN A 886 1.39 0.65 -46.68
N ALA A 887 1.68 -0.53 -47.22
CA ALA A 887 2.64 -1.48 -46.69
C ALA A 887 4.05 -0.87 -46.57
N VAL A 888 4.51 -0.11 -47.57
CA VAL A 888 5.78 0.63 -47.51
C VAL A 888 5.84 1.57 -46.30
N ARG A 889 4.75 2.30 -46.03
CA ARG A 889 4.69 3.26 -44.91
C ARG A 889 4.64 2.56 -43.56
N ALA A 890 4.05 1.37 -43.51
CA ALA A 890 3.87 0.61 -42.27
C ALA A 890 5.03 -0.34 -41.95
N ALA A 891 5.83 -0.75 -42.95
CA ALA A 891 6.90 -1.73 -42.77
C ALA A 891 8.12 -1.12 -42.07
N THR A 892 8.45 -1.66 -40.90
CA THR A 892 9.60 -1.23 -40.08
C THR A 892 10.90 -1.91 -40.49
N VAL A 893 10.84 -3.11 -41.07
CA VAL A 893 12.00 -3.93 -41.47
C VAL A 893 12.42 -3.61 -42.93
N ALA A 894 13.71 -3.38 -43.15
CA ALA A 894 14.27 -3.01 -44.46
C ALA A 894 14.02 -4.07 -45.55
N ARG A 895 14.28 -5.36 -45.28
CA ARG A 895 14.00 -6.44 -46.24
C ARG A 895 12.53 -6.51 -46.67
N VAL A 896 11.60 -6.30 -45.73
CA VAL A 896 10.16 -6.27 -46.05
C VAL A 896 9.84 -5.06 -46.94
N ARG A 897 10.41 -3.88 -46.63
CA ARG A 897 10.26 -2.71 -47.51
C ARG A 897 10.81 -2.95 -48.91
N ALA A 898 11.96 -3.62 -49.03
CA ALA A 898 12.57 -3.95 -50.31
C ALA A 898 11.63 -4.79 -51.18
N GLU A 899 11.06 -5.84 -50.59
CA GLU A 899 10.12 -6.73 -51.30
C GLU A 899 8.82 -6.00 -51.66
N VAL A 900 8.23 -5.23 -50.74
CA VAL A 900 7.04 -4.42 -51.04
C VAL A 900 7.30 -3.43 -52.18
N TRP A 901 8.47 -2.78 -52.19
CA TRP A 901 8.86 -1.86 -53.27
C TRP A 901 9.05 -2.57 -54.61
N LEU A 902 9.63 -3.77 -54.62
CA LEU A 902 9.78 -4.59 -55.83
C LEU A 902 8.40 -4.91 -56.44
N GLN A 903 7.49 -5.41 -55.61
CA GLN A 903 6.11 -5.73 -56.01
C GLN A 903 5.36 -4.47 -56.49
N LEU A 904 5.52 -3.35 -55.78
CA LEU A 904 4.91 -2.08 -56.16
C LEU A 904 5.47 -1.54 -57.49
N GLY A 905 6.75 -1.71 -57.75
CA GLY A 905 7.38 -1.36 -59.03
C GLY A 905 6.73 -2.11 -60.18
N ARG A 906 6.50 -3.42 -60.02
CA ARG A 906 5.84 -4.25 -61.04
C ARG A 906 4.40 -3.84 -61.29
N VAL A 907 3.64 -3.59 -60.22
CA VAL A 907 2.23 -3.15 -60.27
C VAL A 907 2.11 -1.78 -60.94
N ARG A 908 3.01 -0.84 -60.63
CA ARG A 908 3.02 0.50 -61.24
C ARG A 908 3.38 0.44 -62.73
N LEU A 909 4.35 -0.40 -63.09
CA LEU A 909 4.74 -0.62 -64.48
C LEU A 909 3.59 -1.24 -65.29
N GLU A 910 2.88 -2.21 -64.72
CA GLU A 910 1.67 -2.78 -65.35
C GLU A 910 0.53 -1.75 -65.46
N GLY A 911 0.31 -0.95 -64.41
CA GLY A 911 -0.70 0.11 -64.41
C GLY A 911 -0.44 1.16 -65.47
N TRP A 912 0.82 1.53 -65.69
CA TRP A 912 1.22 2.39 -66.80
C TRP A 912 0.88 1.77 -68.15
N TYR A 913 1.19 0.49 -68.38
CA TYR A 913 0.88 -0.18 -69.64
C TYR A 913 -0.64 -0.22 -69.90
N ARG A 914 -1.42 -0.72 -68.92
CA ARG A 914 -2.86 -0.94 -69.04
C ARG A 914 -3.68 0.34 -69.06
N ALA A 915 -3.38 1.28 -68.16
CA ALA A 915 -4.23 2.44 -67.88
C ALA A 915 -3.52 3.79 -68.08
N GLY A 916 -2.19 3.80 -68.27
CA GLY A 916 -1.42 5.04 -68.39
C GLY A 916 -1.13 5.74 -67.08
N ALA A 917 -1.47 5.12 -65.95
CA ALA A 917 -1.26 5.68 -64.62
C ALA A 917 -0.84 4.56 -63.64
N PRO A 918 0.16 4.81 -62.77
CA PRO A 918 0.94 6.04 -62.65
C PRO A 918 1.95 6.24 -63.80
N VAL A 919 2.70 7.35 -63.77
CA VAL A 919 3.75 7.61 -64.76
C VAL A 919 4.93 6.64 -64.58
N LEU A 920 5.67 6.34 -65.65
CA LEU A 920 6.83 5.42 -65.61
C LEU A 920 7.86 5.79 -64.54
N ALA A 921 8.04 7.08 -64.27
CA ALA A 921 8.95 7.56 -63.22
C ALA A 921 8.60 7.00 -61.83
N ASP A 922 7.32 6.77 -61.53
CA ASP A 922 6.89 6.19 -60.25
C ASP A 922 7.24 4.70 -60.15
N ALA A 923 7.24 3.98 -61.27
CA ALA A 923 7.68 2.58 -61.32
C ALA A 923 9.20 2.50 -61.17
N LEU A 924 9.94 3.37 -61.88
CA LEU A 924 11.39 3.49 -61.76
C LEU A 924 11.80 3.77 -60.30
N GLN A 925 11.18 4.77 -59.67
CA GLN A 925 11.47 5.15 -58.29
C GLN A 925 11.20 4.00 -57.30
N ALA A 926 10.17 3.20 -57.55
CA ALA A 926 9.86 2.04 -56.71
C ALA A 926 10.97 0.97 -56.81
N TYR A 927 11.47 0.66 -58.02
CA TYR A 927 12.60 -0.27 -58.17
C TYR A 927 13.90 0.25 -57.55
N GLU A 928 14.22 1.54 -57.70
CA GLU A 928 15.39 2.15 -57.04
C GLU A 928 15.29 2.10 -55.50
N ASN A 929 14.08 2.26 -54.95
CA ASN A 929 13.86 2.12 -53.52
C ASN A 929 13.95 0.66 -53.07
N ALA A 930 13.47 -0.29 -53.89
CA ALA A 930 13.62 -1.72 -53.62
C ALA A 930 15.09 -2.13 -53.51
N GLU A 931 15.89 -1.71 -54.49
CA GLU A 931 17.35 -1.90 -54.52
C GLU A 931 18.01 -1.29 -53.27
N ARG A 932 17.70 -0.03 -52.95
CA ARG A 932 18.29 0.67 -51.79
C ARG A 932 17.97 -0.01 -50.47
N GLU A 933 16.72 -0.43 -50.26
CA GLU A 933 16.31 -1.14 -49.05
C GLU A 933 16.91 -2.55 -48.98
N ALA A 934 17.05 -3.24 -50.13
CA ALA A 934 17.71 -4.54 -50.21
C ALA A 934 19.19 -4.43 -49.80
N TYR A 935 19.93 -3.45 -50.34
CA TYR A 935 21.33 -3.23 -49.96
C TYR A 935 21.51 -2.79 -48.50
N ARG A 936 20.55 -2.05 -47.93
CA ARG A 936 20.54 -1.75 -46.49
C ARG A 936 20.40 -3.00 -45.63
N SER A 937 19.71 -4.03 -46.13
CA SER A 937 19.44 -5.25 -45.36
C SER A 937 20.48 -6.34 -45.56
N TYR A 938 20.99 -6.51 -46.79
CA TYR A 938 21.84 -7.66 -47.17
C TYR A 938 23.27 -7.25 -47.55
N GLY A 939 23.60 -5.95 -47.56
CA GLY A 939 24.85 -5.47 -48.13
C GLY A 939 24.88 -5.58 -49.66
N GLN A 940 26.02 -5.25 -50.27
CA GLN A 940 26.19 -5.26 -51.74
C GLN A 940 26.91 -6.52 -52.25
N ASP A 941 27.66 -7.19 -51.39
CA ASP A 941 28.45 -8.37 -51.72
C ASP A 941 28.14 -9.49 -50.71
N PRO A 942 27.52 -10.61 -51.13
CA PRO A 942 27.08 -10.92 -52.50
C PRO A 942 25.81 -10.15 -52.92
N GLY A 943 25.09 -9.51 -51.99
CA GLY A 943 23.80 -8.82 -52.15
C GLY A 943 22.59 -9.77 -52.06
N SER A 944 21.49 -9.52 -52.79
CA SER A 944 20.22 -10.29 -52.67
C SER A 944 19.50 -10.51 -54.00
N VAL A 945 18.66 -11.55 -54.08
CA VAL A 945 17.75 -11.81 -55.22
C VAL A 945 16.80 -10.63 -55.44
N THR A 946 16.26 -10.05 -54.36
CA THR A 946 15.38 -8.87 -54.44
C THR A 946 16.11 -7.69 -55.09
N ALA A 947 17.40 -7.47 -54.78
CA ALA A 947 18.21 -6.43 -55.44
C ALA A 947 18.43 -6.73 -56.94
N ALA A 948 18.73 -7.99 -57.30
CA ALA A 948 18.92 -8.38 -58.70
C ALA A 948 17.64 -8.18 -59.54
N ARG A 949 16.48 -8.60 -58.99
CA ARG A 949 15.15 -8.38 -59.58
C ARG A 949 14.78 -6.90 -59.67
N ALA A 950 15.13 -6.11 -58.66
CA ALA A 950 14.91 -4.66 -58.67
C ALA A 950 15.76 -3.97 -59.75
N LEU A 951 17.03 -4.34 -59.92
CA LEU A 951 17.90 -3.83 -60.98
C LEU A 951 17.36 -4.18 -62.37
N HIS A 952 16.87 -5.41 -62.56
CA HIS A 952 16.18 -5.80 -63.79
C HIS A 952 14.96 -4.91 -64.06
N GLY A 953 14.06 -4.75 -63.08
CA GLY A 953 12.88 -3.88 -63.22
C GLY A 953 13.22 -2.41 -63.48
N ARG A 954 14.28 -1.90 -62.84
CA ARG A 954 14.83 -0.55 -63.05
C ARG A 954 15.29 -0.39 -64.51
N ALA A 955 16.03 -1.37 -65.02
CA ALA A 955 16.51 -1.39 -66.41
C ALA A 955 15.34 -1.38 -67.40
N THR A 956 14.32 -2.20 -67.16
CA THR A 956 13.11 -2.23 -67.97
C THR A 956 12.37 -0.90 -67.97
N ALA A 957 12.20 -0.27 -66.80
CA ALA A 957 11.55 1.04 -66.71
C ALA A 957 12.34 2.13 -67.48
N LEU A 958 13.67 2.14 -67.38
CA LEU A 958 14.54 3.05 -68.12
C LEU A 958 14.45 2.84 -69.64
N ALA A 959 14.34 1.59 -70.08
CA ALA A 959 14.15 1.25 -71.49
C ALA A 959 12.84 1.84 -72.05
N PHE A 960 11.73 1.67 -71.33
CA PHE A 960 10.44 2.23 -71.72
C PHE A 960 10.37 3.76 -71.62
N MET A 961 11.22 4.38 -70.80
CA MET A 961 11.40 5.84 -70.76
C MET A 961 12.26 6.37 -71.92
N GLY A 962 12.73 5.52 -72.83
CA GLY A 962 13.58 5.92 -73.95
C GLY A 962 15.02 6.26 -73.55
N ARG A 963 15.55 5.63 -72.49
CA ARG A 963 16.92 5.82 -71.98
C ARG A 963 17.76 4.55 -72.17
N PRO A 964 18.08 4.12 -73.40
CA PRO A 964 18.70 2.82 -73.68
C PRO A 964 20.09 2.65 -73.03
N GLY A 965 20.92 3.70 -73.00
CA GLY A 965 22.24 3.61 -72.35
C GLY A 965 22.16 3.39 -70.84
N ALA A 966 21.21 4.03 -70.16
CA ALA A 966 20.97 3.82 -68.72
C ALA A 966 20.34 2.45 -68.46
N ALA A 967 19.46 1.98 -69.36
CA ALA A 967 18.88 0.65 -69.29
C ALA A 967 19.95 -0.45 -69.43
N ARG A 968 20.86 -0.32 -70.41
CA ARG A 968 22.00 -1.25 -70.61
C ARG A 968 22.84 -1.38 -69.35
N SER A 969 23.30 -0.26 -68.79
CA SER A 969 24.09 -0.25 -67.55
C SER A 969 23.36 -0.90 -66.37
N ALA A 970 22.03 -0.71 -66.27
CA ALA A 970 21.24 -1.33 -65.22
C ALA A 970 21.06 -2.85 -65.43
N TYR A 971 20.90 -3.35 -66.67
CA TYR A 971 20.87 -4.78 -66.97
C TYR A 971 22.23 -5.44 -66.71
N GLU A 972 23.34 -4.77 -67.05
CA GLU A 972 24.69 -5.24 -66.73
C GLU A 972 24.88 -5.37 -65.21
N ALA A 973 24.47 -4.35 -64.44
CA ALA A 973 24.51 -4.41 -62.98
C ALA A 973 23.64 -5.54 -62.41
N ALA A 974 22.45 -5.78 -62.98
CA ALA A 974 21.60 -6.91 -62.58
C ALA A 974 22.29 -8.26 -62.87
N ARG A 975 22.95 -8.39 -64.01
CA ARG A 975 23.69 -9.60 -64.40
C ARG A 975 24.88 -9.85 -63.47
N GLU A 976 25.65 -8.82 -63.14
CA GLU A 976 26.76 -8.92 -62.16
C GLU A 976 26.25 -9.33 -60.77
N GLN A 977 25.11 -8.78 -60.35
CA GLN A 977 24.47 -9.14 -59.09
C GLN A 977 24.08 -10.63 -59.05
N TRP A 978 23.49 -11.14 -60.13
CA TRP A 978 23.22 -12.58 -60.26
C TRP A 978 24.49 -13.43 -60.23
N GLN A 979 25.57 -12.98 -60.90
CA GLN A 979 26.85 -13.69 -60.89
C GLN A 979 27.46 -13.77 -59.49
N ARG A 980 27.39 -12.70 -58.69
CA ARG A 980 27.82 -12.71 -57.29
C ARG A 980 27.03 -13.73 -56.46
N LEU A 981 25.71 -13.74 -56.58
CA LEU A 981 24.83 -14.68 -55.88
C LEU A 981 25.13 -16.14 -56.25
N VAL A 982 25.29 -16.43 -57.54
CA VAL A 982 25.65 -17.78 -58.02
C VAL A 982 27.06 -18.17 -57.55
N GLY A 983 28.00 -17.23 -57.52
CA GLY A 983 29.38 -17.44 -57.08
C GLY A 983 29.50 -17.88 -55.63
N VAL A 984 28.57 -17.46 -54.76
CA VAL A 984 28.47 -17.90 -53.36
C VAL A 984 27.52 -19.09 -53.15
N LEU A 985 27.10 -19.75 -54.24
CA LEU A 985 26.17 -20.89 -54.22
C LEU A 985 24.79 -20.57 -53.58
N ARG A 986 24.32 -19.33 -53.70
CA ARG A 986 22.96 -18.96 -53.28
C ARG A 986 21.95 -19.62 -54.23
N GLU A 987 20.87 -20.17 -53.69
CA GLU A 987 19.77 -20.69 -54.49
C GLU A 987 19.08 -19.54 -55.25
N VAL A 988 18.99 -19.67 -56.57
CA VAL A 988 18.40 -18.65 -57.46
C VAL A 988 17.47 -19.31 -58.48
N ASP A 989 16.48 -18.56 -58.95
CA ASP A 989 15.64 -18.98 -60.06
C ASP A 989 16.40 -18.77 -61.38
N TRP A 990 16.78 -19.87 -62.03
CA TRP A 990 17.52 -19.82 -63.29
C TRP A 990 16.76 -19.11 -64.41
N THR A 991 15.43 -19.11 -64.37
CA THR A 991 14.63 -18.39 -65.36
C THR A 991 14.81 -16.88 -65.24
N ASP A 992 14.93 -16.35 -64.01
CA ASP A 992 15.21 -14.93 -63.77
C ASP A 992 16.64 -14.55 -64.22
N VAL A 993 17.61 -15.44 -63.97
CA VAL A 993 19.01 -15.23 -64.36
C VAL A 993 19.16 -15.23 -65.88
N GLU A 994 18.53 -16.18 -66.57
CA GLU A 994 18.52 -16.29 -68.03
C GLU A 994 17.80 -15.11 -68.68
N LEU A 995 16.66 -14.68 -68.11
CA LEU A 995 15.94 -13.52 -68.58
C LEU A 995 16.81 -12.26 -68.51
N THR A 996 17.46 -11.98 -67.37
CA THR A 996 18.37 -10.83 -67.26
C THR A 996 19.53 -10.92 -68.24
N ARG A 997 20.09 -12.11 -68.45
CA ARG A 997 21.19 -12.32 -69.41
C ARG A 997 20.76 -12.00 -70.83
N HIS A 998 19.63 -12.55 -71.26
CA HIS A 998 19.08 -12.33 -72.59
C HIS A 998 18.79 -10.84 -72.84
N MET A 999 18.15 -10.16 -71.89
CA MET A 999 17.88 -8.72 -72.01
C MET A 999 19.17 -7.88 -72.04
N ALA A 1000 20.19 -8.24 -71.27
CA ALA A 1000 21.48 -7.55 -71.31
C ALA A 1000 22.16 -7.69 -72.69
N GLU A 1001 22.07 -8.87 -73.31
CA GLU A 1001 22.61 -9.15 -74.65
C GLU A 1001 21.83 -8.39 -75.75
N GLU A 1002 20.49 -8.40 -75.71
CA GLU A 1002 19.66 -7.64 -76.65
C GLU A 1002 19.97 -6.13 -76.62
N PHE A 1003 20.14 -5.55 -75.43
CA PHE A 1003 20.51 -4.14 -75.29
C PHE A 1003 21.98 -3.85 -75.62
N ALA A 1004 22.87 -4.83 -75.53
CA ALA A 1004 24.25 -4.70 -76.01
C ALA A 1004 24.31 -4.68 -77.55
N ALA A 1005 23.40 -5.39 -78.22
CA ALA A 1005 23.27 -5.42 -79.67
C ALA A 1005 22.48 -4.23 -80.28
N ASP A 1006 22.04 -3.25 -79.46
CA ASP A 1006 21.12 -2.16 -79.85
C ASP A 1006 19.74 -2.63 -80.40
N GLU A 1007 19.36 -3.89 -80.15
CA GLU A 1007 18.10 -4.50 -80.62
C GLU A 1007 16.96 -4.42 -79.59
N GLY A 1008 17.20 -3.83 -78.42
CA GLY A 1008 16.24 -3.77 -77.32
C GLY A 1008 14.94 -3.00 -77.66
N PRO A 1009 13.84 -3.21 -76.91
CA PRO A 1009 12.53 -2.59 -77.12
C PRO A 1009 12.47 -1.06 -76.87
N ALA A 1010 13.59 -0.35 -76.98
CA ALA A 1010 13.74 1.07 -76.71
C ALA A 1010 12.70 1.91 -77.48
N GLY A 1011 11.90 2.69 -76.74
CA GLY A 1011 10.94 3.63 -77.34
C GLY A 1011 9.61 3.02 -77.80
N ARG A 1012 9.33 1.73 -77.57
CA ARG A 1012 7.99 1.16 -77.81
C ARG A 1012 7.01 1.69 -76.76
N GLY A 1013 6.05 2.51 -77.18
CA GLY A 1013 5.02 3.08 -76.32
C GLY A 1013 4.00 2.06 -75.81
N ARG A 1014 2.99 2.53 -75.07
CA ARG A 1014 1.89 1.71 -74.50
C ARG A 1014 1.07 0.92 -75.54
N THR A 1015 1.24 1.22 -76.83
CA THR A 1015 0.56 0.56 -77.95
C THR A 1015 1.19 -0.77 -78.37
N MET A 1016 2.20 -1.24 -77.64
CA MET A 1016 2.86 -2.51 -77.91
C MET A 1016 1.89 -3.70 -77.74
N PRO A 1017 1.91 -4.71 -78.64
CA PRO A 1017 1.11 -5.93 -78.50
C PRO A 1017 1.37 -6.65 -77.18
N GLU A 1018 0.34 -7.30 -76.65
CA GLU A 1018 0.36 -8.01 -75.36
C GLU A 1018 1.50 -9.05 -75.27
N GLU A 1019 1.77 -9.79 -76.36
CA GLU A 1019 2.85 -10.78 -76.39
C GLU A 1019 4.24 -10.15 -76.32
N ALA A 1020 4.42 -8.97 -76.90
CA ALA A 1020 5.66 -8.21 -76.81
C ALA A 1020 5.81 -7.57 -75.43
N TRP A 1021 4.71 -7.14 -74.79
CA TRP A 1021 4.70 -6.70 -73.40
C TRP A 1021 5.11 -7.81 -72.44
N ARG A 1022 4.51 -9.01 -72.57
CA ARG A 1022 4.83 -10.16 -71.70
C ARG A 1022 6.28 -10.60 -71.78
N ARG A 1023 6.94 -10.45 -72.93
CA ARG A 1023 8.37 -10.74 -73.09
C ARG A 1023 9.27 -9.66 -72.49
N ALA A 1024 8.90 -8.39 -72.64
CA ALA A 1024 9.74 -7.27 -72.24
C ALA A 1024 9.55 -6.84 -70.77
N ALA A 1025 8.38 -7.05 -70.18
CA ALA A 1025 8.10 -6.67 -68.81
C ALA A 1025 8.71 -7.66 -67.82
N PRO A 1026 9.12 -7.22 -66.61
CA PRO A 1026 9.61 -8.14 -65.60
C PRO A 1026 8.52 -9.18 -65.25
N PRO A 1027 8.89 -10.42 -64.88
CA PRO A 1027 7.94 -11.40 -64.39
C PRO A 1027 7.19 -10.90 -63.16
N TRP A 1028 6.04 -11.51 -62.89
CA TRP A 1028 5.35 -11.34 -61.61
C TRP A 1028 6.07 -12.19 -60.57
N TYR A 1029 7.16 -11.65 -60.01
CA TYR A 1029 8.00 -12.36 -59.06
C TYR A 1029 7.19 -12.84 -57.85
N PRO A 1030 7.38 -14.10 -57.42
CA PRO A 1030 6.78 -14.56 -56.18
C PRO A 1030 7.33 -13.72 -55.02
N TRP A 1031 6.51 -13.50 -54.00
CA TRP A 1031 6.98 -12.89 -52.76
C TRP A 1031 8.06 -13.78 -52.14
N THR A 1032 9.29 -13.27 -52.05
CA THR A 1032 10.42 -13.98 -51.45
C THR A 1032 11.01 -13.12 -50.34
N GLU A 1033 10.89 -13.57 -49.09
CA GLU A 1033 11.66 -12.99 -47.98
C GLU A 1033 12.91 -13.84 -47.80
N GLU A 1034 14.04 -13.38 -48.35
CA GLU A 1034 15.31 -14.09 -48.18
C GLU A 1034 15.70 -14.16 -46.69
N SER A 1035 15.97 -15.37 -46.20
CA SER A 1035 16.61 -15.59 -44.91
C SER A 1035 18.01 -14.98 -44.91
N ILE A 1036 18.36 -14.31 -43.82
CA ILE A 1036 19.76 -14.00 -43.49
C ILE A 1036 20.25 -15.30 -42.83
N ASP A 1037 20.72 -16.24 -43.65
CA ASP A 1037 21.43 -17.42 -43.13
C ASP A 1037 22.88 -17.07 -42.84
#